data_AF-A0A9E3ADA5-F1
#
_entry.id   AF-A0A9E3ADA5-F1
#
_cell.length_a   1.000
_cell.length_b   1.000
_cell.length_c   1.000
_cell.angle_alpha   90.00
_cell.angle_beta   90.00
_cell.angle_gamma   90.00
#
_symmetry.space_group_name_H-M   'P 1'
#
loop_
_entity.id
_entity.type
_entity.pdbx_description
1 polymer ?
#
loop_
_entity_poly.entity_id
_entity_poly.type
_entity_poly.pdbx_seq_one_letter_code
_entity_poly.pdbx_strand_id
1 'polypeptide(L)'
;MLTITKLGIGTAREYFQKEFAHGSNSYFSEQGVIQGRWSGRLAEDLGLTGGVTEEAYLRLIEGQDPKTGEQWIKHRDTYLTREGKEAGHIPAWDLTLSAPKSFSLAALVGQDERLIRAAQLANTKAMEVMEGYVQGRGGGSRRPINTGRWILATFQHDTSRPVDGYPAPQLHFHNVLMNVQRDFTGQFRALQSAELYKAKSLGTAVFYSELQRQAHELGYETRIDPKTKAPEIKGFSQEYLAAESLRRREILERLQELGMPGSRAAQIAALNSRQDKLALSPEELRDLHQAHGEIYGNQAQRAYSEALERGPVQARHIASLSSAVNFAERRLSERNAVFEHYELVRDALRYGRGAVDVDSVEAEVRKRLREQQLIPIHHYRDFAPGARYTTPEMIRLEREVIERVRAGSGMVSPIAEGADLSHYPQLADNPKRQEILRAILATHDQVVALQGTAGSAKSTSAGILREIAEDYGFQVKGLAPTGKARDALHEKGVPSETLQMHLIRSRGNERTGQKNTLYILDEASLASTKQMRAFLDTLGPKDHVLLVGDDDPNPRKVRQHTSIEAGRMFQELQEAGMNTAHLNRIYRQKDPELRQVVLEFRHGRTEQALKLLSQQRRIHEFANARERYAAIANAYLERP
;
A
#
# COMPACT_ATOMS: atom_id res chain seq x y z
N MET A 1 9.17 -14.62 -2.30
CA MET A 1 8.63 -13.40 -1.68
C MET A 1 9.78 -12.48 -1.35
N LEU A 2 9.65 -11.18 -1.64
CA LEU A 2 10.65 -10.19 -1.22
C LEU A 2 10.39 -9.75 0.22
N THR A 3 11.45 -9.59 1.00
CA THR A 3 11.47 -8.88 2.29
C THR A 3 12.54 -7.81 2.28
N ILE A 4 12.35 -6.72 3.05
CA ILE A 4 13.31 -5.61 3.12
C ILE A 4 13.63 -5.32 4.58
N THR A 5 14.86 -5.57 4.98
CA THR A 5 15.35 -5.40 6.35
C THR A 5 16.46 -4.36 6.39
N LYS A 6 16.44 -3.46 7.38
CA LYS A 6 17.56 -2.55 7.64
C LYS A 6 18.67 -3.32 8.33
N LEU A 7 19.90 -3.16 7.89
CA LEU A 7 21.07 -3.70 8.56
C LEU A 7 21.69 -2.59 9.42
N GLY A 8 21.98 -2.87 10.69
CA GLY A 8 22.83 -2.01 11.52
C GLY A 8 24.31 -2.23 11.20
N ILE A 9 25.20 -1.32 11.60
CA ILE A 9 26.63 -1.37 11.23
C ILE A 9 27.34 -2.65 11.70
N GLY A 10 27.19 -3.02 12.97
CA GLY A 10 27.75 -4.27 13.51
C GLY A 10 27.16 -5.48 12.81
N THR A 11 25.83 -5.50 12.61
CA THR A 11 25.17 -6.57 11.86
C THR A 11 25.67 -6.66 10.42
N ALA A 12 25.86 -5.56 9.70
CA ALA A 12 26.28 -5.59 8.30
C ALA A 12 27.72 -6.09 8.12
N ARG A 13 28.63 -5.74 9.05
CA ARG A 13 30.01 -6.24 9.08
C ARG A 13 30.07 -7.72 9.48
N GLU A 14 29.40 -8.10 10.57
CA GLU A 14 29.30 -9.50 10.99
C GLU A 14 28.58 -10.36 9.96
N TYR A 15 27.60 -9.81 9.26
CA TYR A 15 26.89 -10.48 8.18
C TYR A 15 27.87 -10.85 7.07
N PHE A 16 28.79 -9.95 6.69
CA PHE A 16 29.87 -10.28 5.76
C PHE A 16 30.76 -11.43 6.27
N GLN A 17 31.10 -11.46 7.55
CA GLN A 17 32.01 -12.49 8.07
C GLN A 17 31.32 -13.84 8.30
N LYS A 18 30.12 -13.84 8.90
CA LYS A 18 29.36 -15.05 9.28
C LYS A 18 28.65 -15.72 8.10
N GLU A 19 28.23 -14.96 7.10
CA GLU A 19 27.53 -15.50 5.93
C GLU A 19 28.48 -15.73 4.75
N PHE A 20 29.71 -15.18 4.76
CA PHE A 20 30.63 -15.21 3.60
C PHE A 20 32.07 -15.70 3.85
N ALA A 21 32.67 -15.55 5.03
CA ALA A 21 34.05 -16.00 5.29
C ALA A 21 34.14 -17.43 5.85
N HIS A 22 33.11 -17.87 6.59
CA HIS A 22 32.98 -19.27 6.99
C HIS A 22 32.11 -19.98 5.95
N GLY A 23 32.70 -20.95 5.27
CA GLY A 23 32.02 -21.70 4.23
C GLY A 23 30.71 -22.26 4.71
N SER A 24 29.61 -21.60 4.36
CA SER A 24 28.30 -22.10 4.68
C SER A 24 28.02 -23.31 3.80
N ASN A 25 27.40 -24.32 4.40
CA ASN A 25 26.97 -25.61 3.87
C ASN A 25 26.06 -25.47 2.64
N SER A 26 26.56 -24.90 1.56
CA SER A 26 25.82 -24.75 0.33
C SER A 26 26.03 -25.99 -0.53
N TYR A 27 24.93 -26.52 -1.03
CA TYR A 27 24.82 -27.66 -1.92
C TYR A 27 25.81 -27.62 -3.09
N PHE A 28 26.15 -26.42 -3.57
CA PHE A 28 26.87 -26.18 -4.83
C PHE A 28 28.14 -25.34 -4.66
N SER A 29 28.69 -25.26 -3.44
CA SER A 29 29.97 -24.57 -3.23
C SER A 29 31.13 -25.47 -3.69
N GLU A 30 31.62 -25.29 -4.91
CA GLU A 30 32.78 -26.05 -5.45
C GLU A 30 34.07 -25.86 -4.63
N GLN A 31 34.13 -24.86 -3.75
CA GLN A 31 35.27 -24.59 -2.85
C GLN A 31 34.86 -24.08 -1.46
N GLY A 32 33.61 -24.29 -1.04
CA GLY A 32 33.13 -23.84 0.26
C GLY A 32 33.00 -22.32 0.43
N VAL A 33 33.04 -21.49 -0.63
CA VAL A 33 32.84 -20.03 -0.52
C VAL A 33 31.67 -19.59 -1.41
N ILE A 34 30.64 -18.97 -0.82
CA ILE A 34 29.59 -18.27 -1.58
C ILE A 34 30.20 -17.00 -2.17
N GLN A 35 30.55 -17.03 -3.45
CA GLN A 35 31.06 -15.84 -4.13
C GLN A 35 29.90 -14.92 -4.50
N GLY A 36 29.72 -13.85 -3.71
CA GLY A 36 28.75 -12.80 -4.02
C GLY A 36 29.03 -12.12 -5.35
N ARG A 37 28.00 -11.53 -5.96
CA ARG A 37 28.13 -10.80 -7.23
C ARG A 37 27.64 -9.36 -7.09
N TRP A 38 28.40 -8.43 -7.66
CA TRP A 38 27.95 -7.04 -7.80
C TRP A 38 26.86 -6.92 -8.87
N SER A 39 25.88 -6.05 -8.63
CA SER A 39 24.84 -5.71 -9.61
C SER A 39 24.30 -4.30 -9.38
N GLY A 40 23.66 -3.73 -10.41
CA GLY A 40 23.09 -2.39 -10.41
C GLY A 40 23.89 -1.38 -11.22
N ARG A 41 23.22 -0.38 -11.77
CA ARG A 41 23.81 0.62 -12.66
C ARG A 41 24.89 1.44 -11.98
N LEU A 42 24.74 1.74 -10.68
CA LEU A 42 25.79 2.47 -9.96
C LEU A 42 27.01 1.57 -9.69
N ALA A 43 26.81 0.26 -9.55
CA ALA A 43 27.94 -0.68 -9.46
C ALA A 43 28.73 -0.69 -10.78
N GLU A 44 28.03 -0.76 -11.91
CA GLU A 44 28.61 -0.67 -13.26
C GLU A 44 29.33 0.66 -13.50
N ASP A 45 28.69 1.79 -13.16
CA ASP A 45 29.28 3.14 -13.26
C ASP A 45 30.61 3.26 -12.49
N LEU A 46 30.74 2.52 -11.38
CA LEU A 46 31.94 2.48 -10.53
C LEU A 46 32.92 1.37 -10.94
N GLY A 47 32.59 0.56 -11.94
CA GLY A 47 33.40 -0.59 -12.39
C GLY A 47 33.46 -1.73 -11.36
N LEU A 48 32.46 -1.85 -10.49
CA LEU A 48 32.29 -2.99 -9.59
C LEU A 48 31.71 -4.15 -10.39
N THR A 49 32.59 -4.98 -10.94
CA THR A 49 32.23 -6.15 -11.76
C THR A 49 32.77 -7.43 -11.13
N GLY A 50 32.12 -8.56 -11.42
CA GLY A 50 32.53 -9.86 -10.89
C GLY A 50 32.18 -10.08 -9.42
N GLY A 51 33.10 -10.75 -8.71
CA GLY A 51 32.91 -11.17 -7.32
C GLY A 51 32.95 -10.01 -6.31
N VAL A 52 32.16 -10.14 -5.24
CA VAL A 52 32.19 -9.21 -4.10
C VAL A 52 33.46 -9.46 -3.28
N THR A 53 34.32 -8.45 -3.17
CA THR A 53 35.50 -8.50 -2.29
C THR A 53 35.16 -7.92 -0.91
N GLU A 54 35.80 -8.45 0.14
CA GLU A 54 35.60 -7.97 1.51
C GLU A 54 35.91 -6.48 1.66
N GLU A 55 37.04 -6.03 1.12
CA GLU A 55 37.48 -4.64 1.19
C GLU A 55 36.46 -3.68 0.55
N ALA A 56 35.99 -3.98 -0.66
CA ALA A 56 35.01 -3.13 -1.35
C ALA A 56 33.66 -3.15 -0.63
N TYR A 57 33.23 -4.32 -0.14
CA TYR A 57 31.99 -4.44 0.63
C TYR A 57 32.05 -3.61 1.91
N LEU A 58 33.10 -3.75 2.72
CA LEU A 58 33.24 -3.03 3.99
C LEU A 58 33.33 -1.51 3.77
N ARG A 59 34.05 -1.04 2.74
CA ARG A 59 34.08 0.38 2.38
C ARG A 59 32.69 0.92 2.03
N LEU A 60 31.91 0.19 1.25
CA LEU A 60 30.55 0.59 0.88
C LEU A 60 29.59 0.60 2.08
N ILE A 61 29.76 -0.34 3.03
CA ILE A 61 29.03 -0.35 4.31
C ILE A 61 29.34 0.90 5.14
N GLU A 62 30.56 1.42 5.09
CA GLU A 62 30.94 2.68 5.73
C GLU A 62 30.51 3.93 4.94
N GLY A 63 29.94 3.75 3.74
CA GLY A 63 29.55 4.84 2.87
C GLY A 63 30.74 5.52 2.17
N GLN A 64 31.80 4.75 1.89
CA GLN A 64 33.03 5.19 1.24
C GLN A 64 33.15 4.70 -0.20
N ASP A 65 34.02 5.34 -0.96
CA ASP A 65 34.49 4.86 -2.26
C ASP A 65 35.15 3.48 -2.09
N PRO A 66 34.65 2.42 -2.77
CA PRO A 66 35.24 1.09 -2.67
C PRO A 66 36.69 1.01 -3.17
N LYS A 67 37.16 1.94 -4.00
CA LYS A 67 38.53 1.97 -4.55
C LYS A 67 39.46 2.87 -3.77
N THR A 68 39.02 4.10 -3.47
CA THR A 68 39.91 5.13 -2.88
C THR A 68 39.74 5.28 -1.36
N GLY A 69 38.62 4.82 -0.79
CA GLY A 69 38.27 5.05 0.61
C GLY A 69 37.74 6.46 0.89
N GLU A 70 37.52 7.30 -0.13
CA GLU A 70 36.94 8.64 0.05
C GLU A 70 35.56 8.55 0.71
N GLN A 71 35.31 9.37 1.74
CA GLN A 71 34.02 9.37 2.43
C GLN A 71 32.94 10.07 1.61
N TRP A 72 31.98 9.31 1.09
CA TRP A 72 30.85 9.86 0.34
C TRP A 72 29.65 10.19 1.22
N ILE A 73 29.31 9.31 2.18
CA ILE A 73 28.15 9.45 3.04
C ILE A 73 28.58 9.77 4.47
N LYS A 74 28.33 11.00 4.93
CA LYS A 74 28.64 11.39 6.31
C LYS A 74 27.73 10.66 7.30
N HIS A 75 28.32 10.13 8.36
CA HIS A 75 27.59 9.54 9.47
C HIS A 75 26.92 10.67 10.28
N ARG A 76 25.72 10.42 10.81
CA ARG A 76 25.15 11.26 11.87
C ARG A 76 25.55 10.66 13.20
N ASP A 77 25.76 11.52 14.20
CA ASP A 77 26.01 11.10 15.56
C ASP A 77 24.93 10.11 16.03
N THR A 78 25.38 8.99 16.57
CA THR A 78 24.53 7.96 17.14
C THR A 78 23.76 8.57 18.32
N TYR A 79 22.44 8.46 18.31
CA TYR A 79 21.62 8.91 19.44
C TYR A 79 20.79 7.75 19.99
N LEU A 80 20.58 7.75 21.31
CA LEU A 80 19.71 6.76 21.93
C LEU A 80 18.25 7.13 21.65
N THR A 81 17.52 6.18 21.06
CA THR A 81 16.06 6.26 20.98
C THR A 81 15.45 6.24 22.40
N ARG A 82 14.18 6.64 22.54
CA ARG A 82 13.44 6.56 23.81
C ARG A 82 13.39 5.13 24.40
N GLU A 83 13.64 4.10 23.58
CA GLU A 83 13.73 2.69 23.99
C GLU A 83 15.16 2.27 24.42
N GLY A 84 16.11 3.21 24.52
CA GLY A 84 17.51 2.91 24.85
C GLY A 84 18.31 2.24 23.72
N LYS A 85 17.77 2.19 22.50
CA LYS A 85 18.49 1.65 21.32
C LYS A 85 19.26 2.73 20.61
N GLU A 86 20.50 2.46 20.25
CA GLU A 86 21.29 3.31 19.36
C GLU A 86 20.63 3.42 17.99
N ALA A 87 20.22 4.63 17.62
CA ALA A 87 19.86 5.01 16.26
C ALA A 87 21.05 5.73 15.63
N GLY A 88 21.83 4.99 14.85
CA GLY A 88 22.98 5.49 14.11
C GLY A 88 22.78 5.45 12.59
N HIS A 89 23.90 5.54 11.87
CA HIS A 89 23.96 5.32 10.43
C HIS A 89 23.37 3.94 10.05
N ILE A 90 22.55 3.90 9.01
CA ILE A 90 22.06 2.65 8.42
C ILE A 90 22.98 2.33 7.24
N PRO A 91 23.89 1.35 7.33
CA PRO A 91 24.84 1.03 6.25
C PRO A 91 24.19 0.45 5.00
N ALA A 92 23.14 -0.36 5.16
CA ALA A 92 22.58 -1.12 4.08
C ALA A 92 21.15 -1.62 4.38
N TRP A 93 20.49 -2.10 3.32
CA TRP A 93 19.24 -2.82 3.38
C TRP A 93 19.41 -4.19 2.74
N ASP A 94 18.93 -5.22 3.41
CA ASP A 94 18.86 -6.57 2.84
C ASP A 94 17.50 -6.77 2.17
N LEU A 95 17.54 -6.96 0.84
CA LEU A 95 16.39 -7.27 0.00
C LEU A 95 16.38 -8.79 -0.27
N THR A 96 15.79 -9.55 0.64
CA THR A 96 15.77 -11.01 0.55
C THR A 96 14.64 -11.50 -0.35
N LEU A 97 14.98 -12.19 -1.46
CA LEU A 97 14.01 -12.89 -2.31
C LEU A 97 14.04 -14.38 -2.04
N SER A 98 12.96 -14.91 -1.46
CA SER A 98 12.84 -16.35 -1.18
C SER A 98 11.99 -17.06 -2.24
N ALA A 99 12.46 -18.16 -2.81
CA ALA A 99 11.65 -19.03 -3.66
C ALA A 99 10.50 -19.64 -2.84
N PRO A 100 9.33 -19.94 -3.46
CA PRO A 100 8.31 -20.74 -2.82
C PRO A 100 8.86 -22.12 -2.40
N LYS A 101 8.22 -22.77 -1.44
CA LYS A 101 8.80 -23.96 -0.80
C LYS A 101 8.92 -25.12 -1.78
N SER A 102 7.91 -25.39 -2.59
CA SER A 102 7.96 -26.45 -3.61
C SER A 102 9.08 -26.25 -4.63
N PHE A 103 9.36 -25.00 -5.02
CA PHE A 103 10.47 -24.67 -5.92
C PHE A 103 11.83 -24.94 -5.26
N SER A 104 11.96 -24.60 -3.96
CA SER A 104 13.18 -24.90 -3.21
C SER A 104 13.40 -26.41 -3.10
N LEU A 105 12.35 -27.19 -2.86
CA LEU A 105 12.45 -28.65 -2.78
C LEU A 105 12.78 -29.28 -4.14
N ALA A 106 12.10 -28.89 -5.21
CA ALA A 106 12.40 -29.39 -6.56
C ALA A 106 13.85 -29.05 -6.99
N ALA A 107 14.32 -27.84 -6.69
CA ALA A 107 15.66 -27.40 -7.04
C ALA A 107 16.75 -28.10 -6.21
N LEU A 108 16.58 -28.20 -4.89
CA LEU A 108 17.64 -28.64 -3.97
C LEU A 108 17.57 -30.14 -3.67
N VAL A 109 16.39 -30.64 -3.30
CA VAL A 109 16.18 -32.06 -2.97
C VAL A 109 16.00 -32.90 -4.23
N GLY A 110 15.25 -32.37 -5.21
CA GLY A 110 15.15 -32.95 -6.55
C GLY A 110 16.40 -32.77 -7.40
N GLN A 111 17.36 -31.97 -6.94
CA GLN A 111 18.65 -31.70 -7.60
C GLN A 111 18.52 -31.13 -9.03
N ASP A 112 17.45 -30.38 -9.31
CA ASP A 112 17.28 -29.70 -10.60
C ASP A 112 17.97 -28.33 -10.62
N GLU A 113 19.24 -28.31 -11.05
CA GLU A 113 20.01 -27.07 -11.19
C GLU A 113 19.37 -26.06 -12.17
N ARG A 114 18.54 -26.53 -13.11
CA ARG A 114 17.87 -25.65 -14.07
C ARG A 114 16.89 -24.72 -13.34
N LEU A 115 16.25 -25.20 -12.27
CA LEU A 115 15.40 -24.36 -11.41
C LEU A 115 16.20 -23.37 -10.57
N ILE A 116 17.44 -23.69 -10.19
CA ILE A 116 18.34 -22.75 -9.50
C ILE A 116 18.69 -21.60 -10.44
N ARG A 117 19.08 -21.91 -11.68
CA ARG A 117 19.35 -20.90 -12.72
C ARG A 117 18.13 -20.06 -13.04
N ALA A 118 16.95 -20.68 -13.11
CA ALA A 118 15.67 -19.97 -13.26
C ALA A 118 15.43 -18.97 -12.12
N ALA A 119 15.68 -19.38 -10.87
CA ALA A 119 15.53 -18.51 -9.71
C ALA A 119 16.57 -17.37 -9.68
N GLN A 120 17.81 -17.62 -10.11
CA GLN A 120 18.83 -16.58 -10.27
C GLN A 120 18.40 -15.53 -11.28
N LEU A 121 17.91 -15.95 -12.46
CA LEU A 121 17.41 -15.06 -13.50
C LEU A 121 16.20 -14.24 -13.00
N ALA A 122 15.26 -14.90 -12.32
CA ALA A 122 14.11 -14.24 -11.72
C ALA A 122 14.52 -13.20 -10.66
N ASN A 123 15.56 -13.49 -9.85
CA ASN A 123 16.11 -12.53 -8.89
C ASN A 123 16.69 -11.31 -9.60
N THR A 124 17.55 -11.52 -10.60
CA THR A 124 18.14 -10.45 -11.40
C THR A 124 17.08 -9.55 -12.02
N LYS A 125 16.09 -10.13 -12.71
CA LYS A 125 15.00 -9.37 -13.35
C LYS A 125 14.18 -8.56 -12.33
N ALA A 126 13.91 -9.13 -11.16
CA ALA A 126 13.20 -8.41 -10.10
C ALA A 126 14.00 -7.23 -9.55
N MET A 127 15.32 -7.37 -9.40
CA MET A 127 16.20 -6.29 -8.96
C MET A 127 16.33 -5.19 -10.03
N GLU A 128 16.50 -5.55 -11.30
CA GLU A 128 16.53 -4.58 -12.42
C GLU A 128 15.29 -3.67 -12.43
N VAL A 129 14.10 -4.25 -12.28
CA VAL A 129 12.85 -3.48 -12.24
C VAL A 129 12.76 -2.62 -10.99
N MET A 130 13.21 -3.13 -9.84
CA MET A 130 13.17 -2.38 -8.58
C MET A 130 14.14 -1.20 -8.53
N GLU A 131 15.25 -1.26 -9.27
CA GLU A 131 16.25 -0.18 -9.31
C GLU A 131 15.63 1.18 -9.69
N GLY A 132 14.62 1.18 -10.57
CA GLY A 132 13.89 2.39 -10.98
C GLY A 132 13.14 3.13 -9.86
N TYR A 133 12.98 2.50 -8.69
CA TYR A 133 12.32 3.07 -7.51
C TYR A 133 13.30 3.54 -6.42
N VAL A 134 14.61 3.47 -6.68
CA VAL A 134 15.65 3.89 -5.75
C VAL A 134 15.73 5.42 -5.68
N GLN A 135 15.65 5.95 -4.47
CA GLN A 135 15.73 7.38 -4.23
C GLN A 135 16.87 7.75 -3.28
N GLY A 136 17.52 8.89 -3.54
CA GLY A 136 18.44 9.55 -2.62
C GLY A 136 17.72 10.60 -1.76
N ARG A 137 18.25 10.86 -0.57
CA ARG A 137 17.76 11.95 0.29
C ARG A 137 18.13 13.33 -0.27
N GLY A 138 17.14 14.23 -0.37
CA GLY A 138 17.37 15.62 -0.80
C GLY A 138 18.14 16.48 0.21
N GLY A 139 18.09 16.12 1.51
CA GLY A 139 18.70 16.86 2.61
C GLY A 139 17.78 17.93 3.22
N GLY A 140 17.84 18.13 4.54
CA GLY A 140 16.99 19.09 5.25
C GLY A 140 15.49 18.85 5.01
N SER A 141 14.76 19.90 4.61
CA SER A 141 13.34 19.86 4.25
C SER A 141 13.08 19.54 2.76
N ARG A 142 14.14 19.28 1.96
CA ARG A 142 14.01 19.00 0.53
C ARG A 142 13.44 17.61 0.29
N ARG A 143 12.69 17.48 -0.80
CA ARG A 143 12.06 16.22 -1.20
C ARG A 143 13.10 15.19 -1.65
N PRO A 144 12.82 13.89 -1.53
CA PRO A 144 13.70 12.85 -2.06
C PRO A 144 13.78 12.89 -3.59
N ILE A 145 14.95 12.53 -4.11
CA ILE A 145 15.31 12.56 -5.53
C ILE A 145 15.34 11.14 -6.05
N ASN A 146 14.60 10.83 -7.12
CA ASN A 146 14.74 9.54 -7.81
C ASN A 146 16.11 9.45 -8.46
N THR A 147 16.94 8.50 -8.04
CA THR A 147 18.26 8.26 -8.63
C THR A 147 18.20 7.15 -9.66
N GLY A 148 17.31 6.17 -9.47
CA GLY A 148 17.14 5.04 -10.40
C GLY A 148 18.42 4.21 -10.58
N ARG A 149 19.31 4.22 -9.58
CA ARG A 149 20.63 3.59 -9.60
C ARG A 149 21.02 3.18 -8.19
N TRP A 150 21.55 1.96 -8.04
CA TRP A 150 22.05 1.44 -6.77
C TRP A 150 23.25 0.51 -6.94
N ILE A 151 23.84 0.11 -5.80
CA ILE A 151 24.86 -0.93 -5.71
C ILE A 151 24.26 -2.06 -4.87
N LEU A 152 24.16 -3.25 -5.47
CA LEU A 152 23.73 -4.47 -4.81
C LEU A 152 24.88 -5.46 -4.73
N ALA A 153 25.13 -6.02 -3.55
CA ALA A 153 25.87 -7.26 -3.39
C ALA A 153 24.87 -8.42 -3.24
N THR A 154 24.85 -9.32 -4.22
CA THR A 154 23.87 -10.41 -4.29
C THR A 154 24.51 -11.73 -3.88
N PHE A 155 23.82 -12.45 -3.01
CA PHE A 155 24.29 -13.72 -2.45
C PHE A 155 23.17 -14.76 -2.44
N GLN A 156 23.46 -15.98 -2.90
CA GLN A 156 22.50 -17.07 -2.94
C GLN A 156 22.71 -18.01 -1.75
N HIS A 157 21.62 -18.41 -1.12
CA HIS A 157 21.59 -19.41 -0.06
C HIS A 157 20.51 -20.46 -0.35
N ASP A 158 20.67 -21.65 0.22
CA ASP A 158 19.88 -22.85 -0.05
C ASP A 158 19.25 -23.48 1.19
N THR A 159 19.53 -22.96 2.38
CA THR A 159 18.97 -23.47 3.64
C THR A 159 18.36 -22.37 4.50
N SER A 160 17.29 -22.69 5.21
CA SER A 160 16.82 -21.85 6.30
C SER A 160 17.66 -22.08 7.56
N ARG A 161 17.58 -21.16 8.52
CA ARG A 161 18.18 -21.38 9.84
C ARG A 161 17.63 -22.66 10.48
N PRO A 162 18.46 -23.45 11.17
CA PRO A 162 18.03 -24.68 11.82
C PRO A 162 16.88 -24.44 12.81
N VAL A 163 15.94 -25.36 12.80
CA VAL A 163 14.91 -25.52 13.84
C VAL A 163 15.07 -26.94 14.36
N ASP A 164 15.25 -27.09 15.68
CA ASP A 164 15.49 -28.39 16.33
C ASP A 164 16.61 -29.21 15.65
N GLY A 165 17.70 -28.54 15.25
CA GLY A 165 18.82 -29.19 14.59
C GLY A 165 18.61 -29.52 13.10
N TYR A 166 17.49 -29.10 12.48
CA TYR A 166 17.21 -29.35 11.07
C TYR A 166 17.19 -28.05 10.23
N PRO A 167 18.18 -27.83 9.35
CA PRO A 167 18.20 -26.69 8.43
C PRO A 167 17.38 -26.98 7.15
N ALA A 168 16.08 -26.68 7.14
CA ALA A 168 15.21 -27.01 6.01
C ALA A 168 15.65 -26.38 4.66
N PRO A 169 15.44 -27.05 3.51
CA PRO A 169 15.77 -26.52 2.18
C PRO A 169 15.02 -25.23 1.88
N GLN A 170 15.73 -24.16 1.54
CA GLN A 170 15.15 -22.87 1.21
C GLN A 170 16.07 -22.10 0.27
N LEU A 171 15.72 -22.09 -1.03
CA LEU A 171 16.42 -21.26 -2.00
C LEU A 171 16.03 -19.79 -1.80
N HIS A 172 17.00 -18.92 -1.58
CA HIS A 172 16.78 -17.49 -1.41
C HIS A 172 18.02 -16.66 -1.75
N PHE A 173 17.79 -15.39 -2.05
CA PHE A 173 18.81 -14.43 -2.45
C PHE A 173 18.81 -13.25 -1.50
N HIS A 174 19.96 -12.97 -0.90
CA HIS A 174 20.20 -11.75 -0.15
C HIS A 174 20.80 -10.71 -1.10
N ASN A 175 20.01 -9.69 -1.44
CA ASN A 175 20.46 -8.58 -2.27
C ASN A 175 20.74 -7.39 -1.35
N VAL A 176 22.00 -7.24 -0.92
CA VAL A 176 22.42 -6.21 0.02
C VAL A 176 22.58 -4.88 -0.71
N LEU A 177 21.63 -4.00 -0.51
CA LEU A 177 21.59 -2.63 -1.02
C LEU A 177 22.42 -1.69 -0.15
N MET A 178 23.51 -1.21 -0.72
CA MET A 178 24.38 -0.23 -0.09
C MET A 178 23.69 1.12 0.09
N ASN A 179 23.93 1.80 1.22
CA ASN A 179 23.38 3.12 1.50
C ASN A 179 24.09 4.25 0.74
N VAL A 180 24.37 4.04 -0.55
CA VAL A 180 25.08 4.96 -1.43
C VAL A 180 24.33 5.05 -2.76
N GLN A 181 23.80 6.22 -3.08
CA GLN A 181 23.13 6.53 -4.33
C GLN A 181 23.79 7.75 -4.97
N ARG A 182 23.86 7.79 -6.29
CA ARG A 182 24.37 8.95 -7.03
C ARG A 182 23.22 9.63 -7.76
N ASP A 183 23.01 10.91 -7.48
CA ASP A 183 21.98 11.68 -8.18
C ASP A 183 22.44 12.14 -9.57
N PHE A 184 21.54 12.77 -10.32
CA PHE A 184 21.82 13.28 -11.67
C PHE A 184 22.82 14.45 -11.69
N THR A 185 23.12 15.07 -10.55
CA THR A 185 24.18 16.10 -10.41
C THR A 185 25.55 15.48 -10.12
N GLY A 186 25.61 14.16 -9.94
CA GLY A 186 26.80 13.41 -9.59
C GLY A 186 27.06 13.33 -8.08
N GLN A 187 26.20 13.92 -7.23
CA GLN A 187 26.38 13.91 -5.79
C GLN A 187 25.96 12.57 -5.17
N PHE A 188 26.79 12.05 -4.26
CA PHE A 188 26.45 10.89 -3.46
C PHE A 188 25.50 11.24 -2.31
N ARG A 189 24.49 10.38 -2.11
CA ARG A 189 23.40 10.57 -1.16
C ARG A 189 23.06 9.25 -0.49
N ALA A 190 22.63 9.33 0.76
CA ALA A 190 22.03 8.20 1.46
C ALA A 190 20.62 7.90 0.93
N LEU A 191 20.19 6.66 1.11
CA LEU A 191 18.94 6.12 0.60
C LEU A 191 17.74 6.76 1.28
N GLN A 192 16.72 7.04 0.47
CA GLN A 192 15.34 7.19 0.89
C GLN A 192 14.57 5.92 0.49
N SER A 193 14.19 5.10 1.46
CA SER A 193 13.61 3.77 1.21
C SER A 193 12.09 3.76 1.06
N ALA A 194 11.39 4.88 1.26
CA ALA A 194 9.91 4.91 1.26
C ALA A 194 9.28 4.32 -0.01
N GLU A 195 9.79 4.70 -1.19
CA GLU A 195 9.27 4.21 -2.48
C GLU A 195 9.68 2.75 -2.74
N LEU A 196 10.87 2.36 -2.29
CA LEU A 196 11.32 0.95 -2.35
C LEU A 196 10.37 0.02 -1.58
N TYR A 197 9.90 0.44 -0.41
CA TYR A 197 8.92 -0.33 0.36
C TYR A 197 7.55 -0.43 -0.33
N LYS A 198 7.12 0.58 -1.08
CA LYS A 198 5.88 0.51 -1.89
C LYS A 198 6.06 -0.46 -3.07
N ALA A 199 7.16 -0.32 -3.80
CA ALA A 199 7.50 -1.14 -4.96
C ALA A 199 7.88 -2.59 -4.62
N LYS A 200 8.11 -2.91 -3.34
CA LYS A 200 8.39 -4.27 -2.84
C LYS A 200 7.45 -5.34 -3.43
N SER A 201 6.17 -5.00 -3.56
CA SER A 201 5.16 -5.93 -4.08
C SER A 201 5.31 -6.20 -5.57
N LEU A 202 5.84 -5.24 -6.35
CA LEU A 202 6.22 -5.42 -7.75
C LEU A 202 7.41 -6.39 -7.86
N GLY A 203 8.48 -6.19 -7.08
CA GLY A 203 9.63 -7.10 -7.08
C GLY A 203 9.25 -8.56 -6.79
N THR A 204 8.31 -8.78 -5.88
CA THR A 204 7.76 -10.13 -5.64
C THR A 204 6.98 -10.67 -6.84
N ALA A 205 6.18 -9.83 -7.51
CA ALA A 205 5.39 -10.24 -8.67
C ALA A 205 6.28 -10.57 -9.88
N VAL A 206 7.32 -9.79 -10.13
CA VAL A 206 8.31 -10.05 -11.19
C VAL A 206 9.04 -11.36 -10.91
N PHE A 207 9.58 -11.54 -9.70
CA PHE A 207 10.28 -12.77 -9.32
C PHE A 207 9.38 -14.01 -9.49
N TYR A 208 8.13 -13.96 -9.03
CA TYR A 208 7.22 -15.09 -9.17
C TYR A 208 6.78 -15.36 -10.61
N SER A 209 6.47 -14.32 -11.40
CA SER A 209 6.07 -14.51 -12.79
C SER A 209 7.20 -15.14 -13.60
N GLU A 210 8.42 -14.61 -13.45
CA GLU A 210 9.59 -15.13 -14.17
C GLU A 210 9.93 -16.55 -13.72
N LEU A 211 9.91 -16.83 -12.41
CA LEU A 211 10.16 -18.18 -11.90
C LEU A 211 9.11 -19.20 -12.38
N GLN A 212 7.84 -18.81 -12.46
CA GLN A 212 6.79 -19.67 -13.03
C GLN A 212 7.00 -19.94 -14.51
N ARG A 213 7.31 -18.89 -15.29
CA ARG A 213 7.55 -19.00 -16.73
C ARG A 213 8.68 -19.97 -17.03
N GLN A 214 9.81 -19.80 -16.34
CA GLN A 214 10.97 -20.68 -16.45
C GLN A 214 10.63 -22.12 -16.03
N ALA A 215 9.90 -22.31 -14.94
CA ALA A 215 9.49 -23.65 -14.51
C ALA A 215 8.56 -24.33 -15.51
N HIS A 216 7.67 -23.57 -16.19
CA HIS A 216 6.84 -24.10 -17.27
C HIS A 216 7.68 -24.55 -18.47
N GLU A 217 8.71 -23.79 -18.86
CA GLU A 217 9.66 -24.19 -19.91
C GLU A 217 10.44 -25.46 -19.54
N LEU A 218 10.68 -25.68 -18.25
CA LEU A 218 11.34 -26.88 -17.72
C LEU A 218 10.38 -28.07 -17.51
N GLY A 219 9.08 -27.90 -17.78
CA GLY A 219 8.07 -28.97 -17.72
C GLY A 219 7.34 -29.13 -16.39
N TYR A 220 7.56 -28.23 -15.43
CA TYR A 220 6.82 -28.21 -14.17
C TYR A 220 5.46 -27.55 -14.34
N GLU A 221 4.40 -28.19 -13.86
CA GLU A 221 3.12 -27.51 -13.70
C GLU A 221 3.06 -26.75 -12.37
N THR A 222 2.42 -25.57 -12.36
CA THR A 222 2.27 -24.76 -11.14
C THR A 222 0.80 -24.51 -10.77
N ARG A 223 0.56 -24.21 -9.49
CA ARG A 223 -0.72 -23.75 -8.92
C ARG A 223 -0.47 -22.51 -8.06
N ILE A 224 -1.49 -21.71 -7.79
CA ILE A 224 -1.39 -20.57 -6.87
C ILE A 224 -1.91 -20.98 -5.49
N ASP A 225 -1.12 -20.78 -4.45
CA ASP A 225 -1.57 -20.96 -3.07
C ASP A 225 -2.66 -19.92 -2.74
N PRO A 226 -3.85 -20.33 -2.27
CA PRO A 226 -4.97 -19.43 -2.04
C PRO A 226 -4.71 -18.44 -0.89
N LYS A 227 -3.86 -18.79 0.09
CA LYS A 227 -3.55 -17.98 1.27
C LYS A 227 -2.40 -17.01 0.99
N THR A 228 -1.27 -17.51 0.50
CA THR A 228 -0.04 -16.72 0.29
C THR A 228 0.00 -16.03 -1.06
N LYS A 229 -0.82 -16.49 -2.02
CA LYS A 229 -0.78 -16.08 -3.44
C LYS A 229 0.56 -16.37 -4.13
N ALA A 230 1.43 -17.17 -3.50
CA ALA A 230 2.67 -17.63 -4.12
C ALA A 230 2.37 -18.77 -5.10
N PRO A 231 3.15 -18.90 -6.18
CA PRO A 231 3.09 -20.08 -7.02
C PRO A 231 3.76 -21.26 -6.31
N GLU A 232 3.20 -22.46 -6.49
CA GLU A 232 3.79 -23.72 -6.01
C GLU A 232 3.77 -24.73 -7.17
N ILE A 233 4.83 -25.53 -7.29
CA ILE A 233 4.90 -26.67 -8.20
C ILE A 233 3.89 -27.74 -7.75
N LYS A 234 3.19 -28.36 -8.70
CA LYS A 234 2.29 -29.49 -8.43
C LYS A 234 3.10 -30.76 -8.11
N GLY A 235 2.49 -31.70 -7.39
CA GLY A 235 3.15 -32.94 -6.97
C GLY A 235 3.63 -32.93 -5.52
N PHE A 236 3.60 -31.77 -4.84
CA PHE A 236 3.92 -31.65 -3.42
C PHE A 236 2.66 -31.66 -2.54
N SER A 237 2.64 -32.54 -1.52
CA SER A 237 1.60 -32.59 -0.49
C SER A 237 1.72 -31.40 0.47
N GLN A 238 0.59 -30.98 1.06
CA GLN A 238 0.60 -29.89 2.04
C GLN A 238 1.35 -30.29 3.32
N GLU A 239 1.31 -31.58 3.69
CA GLU A 239 2.07 -32.12 4.81
C GLU A 239 3.57 -31.94 4.60
N TYR A 240 4.09 -32.31 3.42
CA TYR A 240 5.52 -32.18 3.13
C TYR A 240 5.95 -30.71 3.11
N LEU A 241 5.19 -29.84 2.45
CA LEU A 241 5.48 -28.40 2.43
C LEU A 241 5.47 -27.78 3.84
N ALA A 242 4.57 -28.24 4.71
CA ALA A 242 4.49 -27.78 6.10
C ALA A 242 5.68 -28.29 6.94
N ALA A 243 6.06 -29.56 6.77
CA ALA A 243 7.22 -30.17 7.42
C ALA A 243 8.52 -29.46 7.06
N GLU A 244 8.65 -28.99 5.82
CA GLU A 244 9.83 -28.24 5.36
C GLU A 244 9.73 -26.72 5.62
N SER A 245 8.70 -26.29 6.35
CA SER A 245 8.44 -24.89 6.69
C SER A 245 8.52 -24.62 8.21
N LEU A 246 9.33 -25.39 8.94
CA LEU A 246 9.46 -25.32 10.42
C LEU A 246 9.70 -23.89 10.93
N ARG A 247 10.61 -23.15 10.27
CA ARG A 247 10.94 -21.78 10.69
C ARG A 247 9.75 -20.82 10.61
N ARG A 248 8.88 -21.01 9.61
CA ARG A 248 7.66 -20.20 9.47
C ARG A 248 6.68 -20.54 10.60
N ARG A 249 6.59 -21.81 10.98
CA ARG A 249 5.74 -22.27 12.09
C ARG A 249 6.17 -21.64 13.41
N GLU A 250 7.45 -21.71 13.78
CA GLU A 250 7.98 -21.07 14.99
C GLU A 250 7.69 -19.57 15.04
N ILE A 251 7.88 -18.86 13.92
CA ILE A 251 7.60 -17.42 13.87
C ILE A 251 6.12 -17.14 14.12
N LEU A 252 5.21 -17.94 13.54
CA LEU A 252 3.78 -17.76 13.71
C LEU A 252 3.32 -18.09 15.14
N GLU A 253 3.84 -19.16 15.73
CA GLU A 253 3.59 -19.53 17.14
C GLU A 253 4.08 -18.42 18.08
N ARG A 254 5.30 -17.92 17.87
CA ARG A 254 5.85 -16.85 18.70
C ARG A 254 5.08 -15.52 18.54
N LEU A 255 4.58 -15.22 17.35
CA LEU A 255 3.71 -14.06 17.12
C LEU A 255 2.37 -14.19 17.86
N GLN A 256 1.81 -15.41 17.91
CA GLN A 256 0.59 -15.70 18.64
C GLN A 256 0.81 -15.57 20.15
N GLU A 257 1.90 -16.12 20.69
CA GLU A 257 2.28 -16.00 22.11
C GLU A 257 2.48 -14.53 22.54
N LEU A 258 3.11 -13.72 21.68
CA LEU A 258 3.37 -12.32 21.97
C LEU A 258 2.12 -11.43 21.84
N GLY A 259 1.01 -11.94 21.31
CA GLY A 259 -0.22 -11.18 21.07
C GLY A 259 -0.02 -9.96 20.15
N MET A 260 1.07 -9.94 19.38
CA MET A 260 1.45 -8.81 18.53
C MET A 260 1.33 -9.19 17.05
N PRO A 261 0.25 -8.80 16.36
CA PRO A 261 0.18 -8.96 14.91
C PRO A 261 1.10 -7.95 14.22
N GLY A 262 1.80 -8.37 13.16
CA GLY A 262 2.48 -7.47 12.22
C GLY A 262 3.91 -7.86 11.83
N SER A 263 4.41 -7.29 10.73
CA SER A 263 5.72 -7.61 10.16
C SER A 263 6.91 -7.27 11.07
N ARG A 264 6.76 -6.23 11.91
CA ARG A 264 7.79 -5.82 12.88
C ARG A 264 7.89 -6.81 14.05
N ALA A 265 6.75 -7.30 14.54
CA ALA A 265 6.71 -8.35 15.57
C ALA A 265 7.27 -9.66 15.01
N ALA A 266 6.96 -9.99 13.75
CA ALA A 266 7.49 -11.18 13.08
C ALA A 266 9.01 -11.12 12.95
N GLN A 267 9.56 -9.94 12.67
CA GLN A 267 11.01 -9.71 12.60
C GLN A 267 11.68 -9.86 13.97
N ILE A 268 11.08 -9.34 15.05
CA ILE A 268 11.58 -9.50 16.42
C ILE A 268 11.55 -10.97 16.84
N ALA A 269 10.43 -11.66 16.59
CA ALA A 269 10.29 -13.09 16.85
C ALA A 269 11.33 -13.91 16.08
N ALA A 270 11.59 -13.58 14.81
CA ALA A 270 12.59 -14.22 13.97
C ALA A 270 14.05 -13.90 14.36
N LEU A 271 14.30 -12.81 15.09
CA LEU A 271 15.63 -12.46 15.60
C LEU A 271 15.93 -13.17 16.92
N ASN A 272 14.93 -13.28 17.81
CA ASN A 272 15.10 -13.82 19.16
C ASN A 272 15.12 -15.36 19.22
N SER A 273 14.60 -16.05 18.21
CA SER A 273 14.54 -17.52 18.13
C SER A 273 15.67 -18.12 17.29
N ARG A 274 16.81 -17.42 17.17
CA ARG A 274 17.91 -17.86 16.31
C ARG A 274 18.76 -18.91 17.03
N GLN A 275 18.80 -20.12 16.50
CA GLN A 275 19.88 -21.07 16.76
C GLN A 275 21.08 -20.76 15.84
N ASP A 276 22.29 -21.07 16.29
CA ASP A 276 23.49 -20.98 15.48
C ASP A 276 23.44 -21.97 14.31
N LYS A 277 24.13 -21.66 13.22
CA LYS A 277 24.23 -22.57 12.07
C LYS A 277 24.98 -23.83 12.49
N LEU A 278 24.45 -24.99 12.13
CA LEU A 278 25.15 -26.26 12.28
C LEU A 278 26.29 -26.35 11.26
N ALA A 279 27.43 -26.88 11.67
CA ALA A 279 28.54 -27.18 10.77
C ALA A 279 28.31 -28.58 10.13
N LEU A 280 27.50 -28.64 9.09
CA LEU A 280 27.25 -29.85 8.29
C LEU A 280 28.01 -29.71 6.96
N SER A 281 28.66 -30.75 6.47
CA SER A 281 29.16 -30.73 5.09
C SER A 281 27.99 -30.62 4.09
N PRO A 282 28.24 -30.14 2.86
CA PRO A 282 27.22 -30.16 1.80
C PRO A 282 26.66 -31.57 1.51
N GLU A 283 27.46 -32.61 1.74
CA GLU A 283 27.04 -34.02 1.58
C GLU A 283 26.10 -34.47 2.70
N GLU A 284 26.47 -34.24 3.97
CA GLU A 284 25.59 -34.55 5.11
C GLU A 284 24.26 -33.81 5.02
N LEU A 285 24.27 -32.56 4.54
CA LEU A 285 23.06 -31.78 4.33
C LEU A 285 22.17 -32.37 3.22
N ARG A 286 22.77 -32.82 2.12
CA ARG A 286 22.06 -33.51 1.03
C ARG A 286 21.40 -34.79 1.54
N ASP A 287 22.16 -35.62 2.25
CA ASP A 287 21.68 -36.89 2.76
C ASP A 287 20.53 -36.69 3.76
N LEU A 288 20.67 -35.69 4.64
CA LEU A 288 19.62 -35.32 5.59
C LEU A 288 18.32 -34.90 4.88
N HIS A 289 18.41 -34.07 3.84
CA HIS A 289 17.24 -33.62 3.07
C HIS A 289 16.63 -34.74 2.21
N GLN A 290 17.46 -35.65 1.67
CA GLN A 290 16.99 -36.83 0.96
C GLN A 290 16.25 -37.78 1.89
N ALA A 291 16.81 -38.12 3.04
CA ALA A 291 16.18 -38.98 4.05
C ALA A 291 14.83 -38.39 4.52
N HIS A 292 14.75 -37.07 4.71
CA HIS A 292 13.47 -36.41 4.97
C HIS A 292 12.50 -36.52 3.78
N GLY A 293 12.97 -36.35 2.55
CA GLY A 293 12.18 -36.54 1.34
C GLY A 293 11.59 -37.94 1.19
N GLU A 294 12.32 -38.98 1.62
CA GLU A 294 11.88 -40.38 1.60
C GLU A 294 10.64 -40.62 2.47
N ILE A 295 10.56 -39.97 3.64
CA ILE A 295 9.39 -40.04 4.54
C ILE A 295 8.12 -39.60 3.82
N TYR A 296 8.23 -38.67 2.87
CA TYR A 296 7.11 -38.16 2.09
C TYR A 296 6.98 -38.81 0.71
N GLY A 297 7.74 -39.88 0.45
CA GLY A 297 7.70 -40.64 -0.80
C GLY A 297 8.42 -39.95 -1.96
N ASN A 298 9.57 -39.32 -1.71
CA ASN A 298 10.47 -38.77 -2.73
C ASN A 298 9.76 -37.87 -3.76
N GLN A 299 8.87 -36.99 -3.26
CA GLN A 299 8.03 -36.13 -4.11
C GLN A 299 8.87 -35.18 -4.95
N ALA A 300 10.02 -34.71 -4.44
CA ALA A 300 10.91 -33.80 -5.17
C ALA A 300 11.55 -34.46 -6.39
N GLN A 301 12.07 -35.67 -6.24
CA GLN A 301 12.69 -36.46 -7.31
C GLN A 301 11.65 -36.92 -8.35
N ARG A 302 10.44 -37.29 -7.88
CA ARG A 302 9.31 -37.58 -8.78
C ARG A 302 8.91 -36.35 -9.60
N ALA A 303 8.75 -35.19 -8.96
CA ALA A 303 8.42 -33.95 -9.65
C ALA A 303 9.47 -33.58 -10.70
N TYR A 304 10.76 -33.79 -10.41
CA TYR A 304 11.84 -33.59 -11.38
C TYR A 304 11.74 -34.56 -12.56
N SER A 305 11.60 -35.85 -12.30
CA SER A 305 11.50 -36.89 -13.33
C SER A 305 10.30 -36.67 -14.25
N GLU A 306 9.13 -36.38 -13.67
CA GLU A 306 7.92 -36.06 -14.42
C GLU A 306 8.07 -34.78 -15.26
N ALA A 307 8.78 -33.76 -14.77
CA ALA A 307 9.03 -32.54 -15.54
C ALA A 307 9.94 -32.80 -16.74
N LEU A 308 10.97 -33.62 -16.57
CA LEU A 308 11.84 -34.06 -17.67
C LEU A 308 11.08 -34.83 -18.75
N GLU A 309 10.27 -35.81 -18.35
CA GLU A 309 9.47 -36.62 -19.28
C GLU A 309 8.43 -35.78 -20.03
N ARG A 310 7.83 -34.80 -19.35
CA ARG A 310 6.78 -33.95 -19.90
C ARG A 310 7.29 -32.95 -20.94
N GLY A 311 8.51 -32.42 -20.74
CA GLY A 311 9.01 -31.30 -21.53
C GLY A 311 8.22 -30.00 -21.30
N PRO A 312 8.48 -28.93 -22.09
CA PRO A 312 7.87 -27.63 -21.87
C PRO A 312 6.34 -27.68 -21.80
N VAL A 313 5.75 -27.11 -20.75
CA VAL A 313 4.31 -27.03 -20.59
C VAL A 313 3.78 -25.63 -20.91
N GLN A 314 2.61 -25.58 -21.54
CA GLN A 314 1.87 -24.33 -21.62
C GLN A 314 1.13 -24.06 -20.31
N ALA A 315 1.11 -22.80 -19.87
CA ALA A 315 0.33 -22.40 -18.71
C ALA A 315 -1.17 -22.70 -18.96
N ARG A 316 -1.80 -23.50 -18.08
CA ARG A 316 -3.25 -23.77 -18.16
C ARG A 316 -4.11 -22.50 -18.10
N HIS A 317 -3.58 -21.43 -17.50
CA HIS A 317 -4.17 -20.10 -17.54
C HIS A 317 -3.57 -19.31 -18.69
N ILE A 318 -4.22 -19.35 -19.85
CA ILE A 318 -3.82 -18.58 -21.03
C ILE A 318 -4.37 -17.16 -20.89
N ALA A 319 -3.77 -16.36 -20.02
CA ALA A 319 -3.99 -14.91 -20.07
C ALA A 319 -3.21 -14.37 -21.27
N SER A 320 -3.90 -13.78 -22.25
CA SER A 320 -3.21 -12.95 -23.23
C SER A 320 -2.63 -11.71 -22.54
N LEU A 321 -1.55 -11.16 -23.08
CA LEU A 321 -0.94 -9.91 -22.61
C LEU A 321 -1.99 -8.80 -22.42
N SER A 322 -2.84 -8.59 -23.42
CA SER A 322 -3.92 -7.60 -23.35
C SER A 322 -4.94 -7.90 -22.26
N SER A 323 -5.29 -9.18 -22.02
CA SER A 323 -6.21 -9.55 -20.94
C SER A 323 -5.64 -9.26 -19.55
N ALA A 324 -4.33 -9.48 -19.36
CA ALA A 324 -3.64 -9.22 -18.11
C ALA A 324 -3.58 -7.72 -17.78
N VAL A 325 -3.21 -6.89 -18.76
CA VAL A 325 -3.19 -5.43 -18.57
C VAL A 325 -4.60 -4.86 -18.41
N ASN A 326 -5.59 -5.35 -19.19
CA ASN A 326 -7.00 -4.95 -19.02
C ASN A 326 -7.54 -5.28 -17.62
N PHE A 327 -7.24 -6.46 -17.09
CA PHE A 327 -7.66 -6.85 -15.75
C PHE A 327 -7.04 -5.92 -14.70
N ALA A 328 -5.73 -5.66 -14.81
CA ALA A 328 -5.02 -4.78 -13.89
C ALA A 328 -5.57 -3.35 -13.93
N GLU A 329 -5.77 -2.80 -15.12
CA GLU A 329 -6.35 -1.46 -15.33
C GLU A 329 -7.74 -1.34 -14.70
N ARG A 330 -8.67 -2.26 -15.02
CA ARG A 330 -10.04 -2.24 -14.47
C ARG A 330 -10.04 -2.33 -12.95
N ARG A 331 -9.26 -3.26 -12.39
CA ARG A 331 -9.14 -3.44 -10.95
C ARG A 331 -8.63 -2.18 -10.25
N LEU A 332 -7.66 -1.49 -10.85
CA LEU A 332 -7.07 -0.28 -10.29
C LEU A 332 -7.99 0.93 -10.46
N SER A 333 -8.63 1.08 -11.62
CA SER A 333 -9.53 2.21 -11.93
C SER A 333 -10.87 2.13 -11.20
N GLU A 334 -11.27 0.95 -10.72
CA GLU A 334 -12.41 0.80 -9.82
C GLU A 334 -12.22 1.55 -8.49
N ARG A 335 -10.99 1.56 -7.97
CA ARG A 335 -10.68 2.09 -6.64
C ARG A 335 -9.92 3.40 -6.65
N ASN A 336 -9.22 3.69 -7.74
CA ASN A 336 -8.35 4.85 -7.84
C ASN A 336 -8.64 5.65 -9.12
N ALA A 337 -8.82 6.96 -8.99
CA ALA A 337 -8.87 7.84 -10.16
C ALA A 337 -7.50 7.96 -10.84
N VAL A 338 -6.43 7.83 -10.04
CA VAL A 338 -5.04 7.80 -10.49
C VAL A 338 -4.33 6.64 -9.80
N PHE A 339 -3.67 5.77 -10.56
CA PHE A 339 -2.91 4.63 -10.04
C PHE A 339 -1.44 4.69 -10.46
N GLU A 340 -0.55 4.06 -9.68
CA GLU A 340 0.89 4.10 -9.95
C GLU A 340 1.31 2.98 -10.92
N HIS A 341 2.33 3.25 -11.74
CA HIS A 341 2.85 2.31 -12.74
C HIS A 341 3.19 0.94 -12.15
N TYR A 342 3.83 0.91 -10.98
CA TYR A 342 4.22 -0.34 -10.33
C TYR A 342 3.01 -1.22 -9.98
N GLU A 343 1.84 -0.63 -9.71
CA GLU A 343 0.63 -1.37 -9.37
C GLU A 343 0.04 -2.04 -10.60
N LEU A 344 0.03 -1.33 -11.72
CA LEU A 344 -0.45 -1.84 -13.01
C LEU A 344 0.38 -3.05 -13.44
N VAL A 345 1.71 -2.90 -13.45
CA VAL A 345 2.63 -3.98 -13.83
C VAL A 345 2.51 -5.16 -12.86
N ARG A 346 2.49 -4.91 -11.55
CA ARG A 346 2.34 -5.94 -10.52
C ARG A 346 1.06 -6.75 -10.71
N ASP A 347 -0.08 -6.09 -10.90
CA ASP A 347 -1.37 -6.77 -10.99
C ASP A 347 -1.54 -7.50 -12.33
N ALA A 348 -0.94 -6.98 -13.41
CA ALA A 348 -0.87 -7.68 -14.70
C ALA A 348 -0.05 -8.98 -14.59
N LEU A 349 1.14 -8.93 -13.99
CA LEU A 349 1.99 -10.12 -13.77
C LEU A 349 1.30 -11.17 -12.88
N ARG A 350 0.66 -10.73 -11.79
CA ARG A 350 -0.11 -11.62 -10.91
C ARG A 350 -1.29 -12.29 -11.60
N TYR A 351 -1.93 -11.59 -12.54
CA TYR A 351 -3.00 -12.17 -13.36
C TYR A 351 -2.42 -13.14 -14.38
N GLY A 352 -1.31 -12.79 -15.04
CA GLY A 352 -0.65 -13.61 -16.05
C GLY A 352 -0.06 -14.93 -15.54
N ARG A 353 0.41 -14.98 -14.28
CA ARG A 353 0.88 -16.21 -13.61
C ARG A 353 1.98 -16.96 -14.39
N GLY A 354 2.95 -16.22 -14.93
CA GLY A 354 4.03 -16.76 -15.76
C GLY A 354 3.72 -16.87 -17.26
N ALA A 355 2.47 -16.65 -17.69
CA ALA A 355 2.12 -16.59 -19.12
C ALA A 355 2.54 -15.26 -19.79
N VAL A 356 2.89 -14.25 -19.00
CA VAL A 356 3.38 -12.95 -19.48
C VAL A 356 4.61 -12.56 -18.67
N ASP A 357 5.60 -11.98 -19.34
CA ASP A 357 6.81 -11.43 -18.74
C ASP A 357 6.69 -9.91 -18.54
N VAL A 358 7.58 -9.35 -17.72
CA VAL A 358 7.55 -7.93 -17.38
C VAL A 358 7.86 -7.03 -18.57
N ASP A 359 8.75 -7.45 -19.47
CA ASP A 359 9.18 -6.64 -20.62
C ASP A 359 8.03 -6.51 -21.62
N SER A 360 7.26 -7.58 -21.84
CA SER A 360 6.02 -7.59 -22.61
C SER A 360 4.94 -6.70 -21.98
N VAL A 361 4.75 -6.76 -20.66
CA VAL A 361 3.80 -5.88 -19.95
C VAL A 361 4.19 -4.41 -20.11
N GLU A 362 5.47 -4.08 -19.91
CA GLU A 362 5.99 -2.72 -20.11
C GLU A 362 5.82 -2.23 -21.56
N ALA A 363 5.99 -3.10 -22.55
CA ALA A 363 5.73 -2.77 -23.95
C ALA A 363 4.24 -2.46 -24.23
N GLU A 364 3.32 -3.24 -23.65
CA GLU A 364 1.88 -3.01 -23.76
C GLU A 364 1.45 -1.72 -23.05
N VAL A 365 2.00 -1.41 -21.87
CA VAL A 365 1.75 -0.12 -21.19
C VAL A 365 2.22 1.04 -22.07
N ARG A 366 3.42 0.96 -22.65
CA ARG A 366 3.93 1.98 -23.59
C ARG A 366 3.04 2.12 -24.82
N LYS A 367 2.47 1.03 -25.34
CA LYS A 367 1.51 1.06 -26.44
C LYS A 367 0.25 1.82 -26.04
N ARG A 368 -0.35 1.52 -24.89
CA ARG A 368 -1.56 2.20 -24.38
C ARG A 368 -1.36 3.69 -24.13
N LEU A 369 -0.16 4.09 -23.71
CA LEU A 369 0.20 5.51 -23.58
C LEU A 369 0.20 6.22 -24.94
N ARG A 370 0.78 5.59 -25.99
CA ARG A 370 0.77 6.15 -27.35
C ARG A 370 -0.65 6.22 -27.93
N GLU A 371 -1.48 5.22 -27.64
CA GLU A 371 -2.88 5.14 -28.08
C GLU A 371 -3.83 5.96 -27.19
N GLN A 372 -3.33 6.68 -26.19
CA GLN A 372 -4.11 7.47 -25.22
C GLN A 372 -5.17 6.66 -24.46
N GLN A 373 -5.02 5.34 -24.37
CA GLN A 373 -5.85 4.48 -23.50
C GLN A 373 -5.43 4.62 -22.02
N LEU A 374 -4.17 5.01 -21.78
CA LEU A 374 -3.67 5.47 -20.49
C LEU A 374 -3.20 6.92 -20.66
N ILE A 375 -3.57 7.77 -19.70
CA ILE A 375 -3.16 9.17 -19.67
C ILE A 375 -2.16 9.39 -18.54
N PRO A 376 -0.92 9.81 -18.82
CA PRO A 376 0.06 10.09 -17.78
C PRO A 376 -0.33 11.34 -16.98
N ILE A 377 -0.22 11.26 -15.67
CA ILE A 377 -0.49 12.36 -14.74
C ILE A 377 0.82 12.81 -14.09
N HIS A 378 1.05 14.12 -14.08
CA HIS A 378 2.21 14.69 -13.40
C HIS A 378 2.17 14.40 -11.90
N HIS A 379 3.28 13.90 -11.38
CA HIS A 379 3.44 13.77 -9.95
C HIS A 379 3.68 15.17 -9.34
N TYR A 380 3.04 15.47 -8.21
CA TYR A 380 3.29 16.72 -7.48
C TYR A 380 4.73 16.87 -6.95
N ARG A 381 5.60 15.86 -7.13
CA ARG A 381 7.02 15.80 -6.76
C ARG A 381 7.77 15.67 -8.06
N ASP A 382 8.69 16.59 -8.33
CA ASP A 382 9.41 16.67 -9.60
C ASP A 382 10.28 15.42 -9.87
N PHE A 383 10.70 14.73 -8.80
CA PHE A 383 11.57 13.54 -8.86
C PHE A 383 10.95 12.32 -8.17
N ALA A 384 9.63 12.10 -8.31
CA ALA A 384 9.04 10.83 -7.87
C ALA A 384 9.46 9.66 -8.78
N PRO A 385 9.58 8.44 -8.23
CA PRO A 385 9.81 7.26 -9.04
C PRO A 385 8.50 6.75 -9.64
N GLY A 386 8.58 6.21 -10.85
CA GLY A 386 7.44 5.64 -11.56
C GLY A 386 6.45 6.68 -12.07
N ALA A 387 5.82 6.36 -13.20
CA ALA A 387 4.73 7.17 -13.74
C ALA A 387 3.42 6.90 -12.98
N ARG A 388 2.46 7.81 -13.15
CA ARG A 388 1.09 7.66 -12.67
C ARG A 388 0.14 7.80 -13.84
N TYR A 389 -0.95 7.05 -13.80
CA TYR A 389 -1.88 6.98 -14.91
C TYR A 389 -3.31 7.19 -14.43
N THR A 390 -4.11 7.79 -15.31
CA THR A 390 -5.56 7.71 -15.28
C THR A 390 -6.06 7.15 -16.62
N THR A 391 -7.36 6.93 -16.75
CA THR A 391 -7.98 6.45 -17.99
C THR A 391 -8.85 7.54 -18.62
N PRO A 392 -9.03 7.54 -19.95
CA PRO A 392 -9.98 8.42 -20.62
C PRO A 392 -11.41 8.29 -20.09
N GLU A 393 -11.80 7.08 -19.68
CA GLU A 393 -13.10 6.84 -19.05
C GLU A 393 -13.23 7.62 -17.74
N MET A 394 -12.22 7.60 -16.86
CA MET A 394 -12.26 8.33 -15.60
C MET A 394 -12.37 9.84 -15.83
N ILE A 395 -11.53 10.38 -16.73
CA ILE A 395 -11.58 11.81 -17.09
C ILE A 395 -12.96 12.19 -17.64
N ARG A 396 -13.54 11.34 -18.50
CA ARG A 396 -14.87 11.59 -19.05
C ARG A 396 -15.93 11.60 -17.95
N LEU A 397 -15.91 10.62 -17.04
CA LEU A 397 -16.86 10.55 -15.93
C LEU A 397 -16.75 11.78 -15.00
N GLU A 398 -15.53 12.21 -14.66
CA GLU A 398 -15.31 13.42 -13.85
C GLU A 398 -15.86 14.68 -14.55
N ARG A 399 -15.60 14.82 -15.85
CA ARG A 399 -16.14 15.93 -16.66
C ARG A 399 -17.65 15.91 -16.74
N GLU A 400 -18.26 14.76 -17.04
CA GLU A 400 -19.71 14.59 -17.09
C GLU A 400 -20.37 15.05 -15.78
N VAL A 401 -19.81 14.67 -14.63
CA VAL A 401 -20.32 15.08 -13.31
C VAL A 401 -20.20 16.59 -13.10
N ILE A 402 -19.04 17.18 -13.42
CA ILE A 402 -18.81 18.64 -13.29
C ILE A 402 -19.77 19.42 -14.21
N GLU A 403 -19.88 19.01 -15.47
CA GLU A 403 -20.76 19.65 -16.44
C GLU A 403 -22.23 19.53 -16.03
N ARG A 404 -22.66 18.37 -15.51
CA ARG A 404 -24.03 18.17 -15.03
C ARG A 404 -24.38 19.08 -13.86
N VAL A 405 -23.45 19.27 -12.92
CA VAL A 405 -23.62 20.18 -11.77
C VAL A 405 -23.66 21.63 -12.23
N ARG A 406 -22.74 22.04 -13.12
CA ARG A 406 -22.73 23.40 -13.70
C ARG A 406 -24.00 23.71 -14.48
N ALA A 407 -24.49 22.76 -15.27
CA ALA A 407 -25.73 22.89 -16.02
C ALA A 407 -26.97 23.01 -15.12
N GLY A 408 -26.88 22.63 -13.84
CA GLY A 408 -27.94 22.81 -12.84
C GLY A 408 -27.85 24.14 -12.07
N SER A 409 -26.82 24.96 -12.30
CA SER A 409 -26.66 26.25 -11.63
C SER A 409 -27.64 27.28 -12.19
N GLY A 410 -28.36 27.97 -11.31
CA GLY A 410 -29.38 28.95 -11.70
C GLY A 410 -30.64 28.36 -12.37
N MET A 411 -30.85 27.05 -12.34
CA MET A 411 -31.91 26.37 -13.10
C MET A 411 -33.14 25.98 -12.28
N VAL A 412 -33.07 26.03 -10.95
CA VAL A 412 -34.19 25.65 -10.08
C VAL A 412 -34.81 26.87 -9.40
N SER A 413 -36.11 26.77 -9.10
CA SER A 413 -36.75 27.71 -8.18
C SER A 413 -36.29 27.40 -6.75
N PRO A 414 -36.12 28.42 -5.89
CA PRO A 414 -35.71 28.21 -4.51
C PRO A 414 -36.72 27.35 -3.75
N ILE A 415 -36.24 26.62 -2.74
CA ILE A 415 -37.12 25.84 -1.84
C ILE A 415 -37.97 26.81 -1.02
N ALA A 416 -37.33 27.84 -0.46
CA ALA A 416 -37.99 28.88 0.30
C ALA A 416 -37.18 30.19 0.26
N GLU A 417 -37.82 31.29 -0.15
CA GLU A 417 -37.26 32.62 -0.02
C GLU A 417 -37.68 33.23 1.33
N GLY A 418 -36.71 33.73 2.11
CA GLY A 418 -37.02 34.44 3.35
C GLY A 418 -37.56 33.57 4.50
N ALA A 419 -37.25 32.27 4.53
CA ALA A 419 -37.71 31.36 5.59
C ALA A 419 -37.41 31.91 7.00
N ASP A 420 -38.43 31.89 7.87
CA ASP A 420 -38.29 32.28 9.26
C ASP A 420 -37.62 31.18 10.07
N LEU A 421 -36.42 31.47 10.57
CA LEU A 421 -35.62 30.55 11.38
C LEU A 421 -35.72 30.82 12.89
N SER A 422 -36.53 31.80 13.31
CA SER A 422 -36.64 32.22 14.71
C SER A 422 -37.21 31.13 15.62
N HIS A 423 -38.05 30.25 15.06
CA HIS A 423 -38.69 29.13 15.75
C HIS A 423 -37.73 27.99 16.11
N TYR A 424 -36.46 28.05 15.71
CA TYR A 424 -35.45 27.03 15.99
C TYR A 424 -34.52 27.46 17.13
N PRO A 425 -34.72 27.01 18.39
CA PRO A 425 -33.92 27.48 19.53
C PRO A 425 -32.42 27.21 19.36
N GLN A 426 -32.09 26.11 18.70
CA GLN A 426 -30.73 25.69 18.34
C GLN A 426 -30.00 26.62 17.35
N LEU A 427 -30.70 27.59 16.75
CA LEU A 427 -30.14 28.63 15.88
C LEU A 427 -30.10 30.01 16.53
N ALA A 428 -30.75 30.22 17.69
CA ALA A 428 -30.92 31.54 18.31
C ALA A 428 -29.59 32.30 18.48
N ASP A 429 -28.55 31.62 18.99
CA ASP A 429 -27.23 32.22 19.24
C ASP A 429 -26.23 32.04 18.07
N ASN A 430 -26.73 31.86 16.84
CA ASN A 430 -25.89 31.50 15.71
C ASN A 430 -26.28 32.17 14.39
N PRO A 431 -26.08 33.50 14.28
CA PRO A 431 -26.48 34.27 13.11
C PRO A 431 -25.81 33.77 11.81
N LYS A 432 -24.57 33.30 11.88
CA LYS A 432 -23.86 32.78 10.70
C LYS A 432 -24.48 31.49 10.17
N ARG A 433 -24.91 30.59 11.05
CA ARG A 433 -25.61 29.36 10.64
C ARG A 433 -26.98 29.68 10.08
N GLN A 434 -27.70 30.66 10.65
CA GLN A 434 -28.97 31.14 10.07
C GLN A 434 -28.77 31.69 8.64
N GLU A 435 -27.75 32.53 8.43
CA GLU A 435 -27.38 33.06 7.11
C GLU A 435 -27.11 31.93 6.11
N ILE A 436 -26.35 30.91 6.51
CA ILE A 436 -26.04 29.74 5.68
C ILE A 436 -27.30 28.95 5.31
N LEU A 437 -28.19 28.67 6.27
CA LEU A 437 -29.42 27.93 5.97
C LEU A 437 -30.36 28.72 5.07
N ARG A 438 -30.49 30.04 5.29
CA ARG A 438 -31.25 30.93 4.37
C ARG A 438 -30.67 30.92 2.97
N ALA A 439 -29.34 30.97 2.83
CA ALA A 439 -28.69 30.92 1.52
C ALA A 439 -28.91 29.59 0.80
N ILE A 440 -28.88 28.46 1.53
CA ILE A 440 -29.17 27.13 0.97
C ILE A 440 -30.64 27.04 0.52
N LEU A 441 -31.59 27.58 1.30
CA LEU A 441 -33.01 27.53 0.96
C LEU A 441 -33.39 28.45 -0.21
N ALA A 442 -32.70 29.60 -0.32
CA ALA A 442 -32.94 30.63 -1.33
C ALA A 442 -32.14 30.42 -2.63
N THR A 443 -31.37 29.33 -2.76
CA THR A 443 -30.52 29.09 -3.93
C THR A 443 -31.34 28.77 -5.19
N HIS A 444 -30.82 29.20 -6.34
CA HIS A 444 -31.28 28.78 -7.66
C HIS A 444 -30.44 27.63 -8.26
N ASP A 445 -29.41 27.17 -7.54
CA ASP A 445 -28.57 26.05 -7.96
C ASP A 445 -29.20 24.72 -7.54
N GLN A 446 -29.29 23.78 -8.47
CA GLN A 446 -29.79 22.43 -8.20
C GLN A 446 -28.91 21.66 -7.21
N VAL A 447 -27.59 21.92 -7.19
CA VAL A 447 -26.64 21.23 -6.31
C VAL A 447 -25.83 22.27 -5.54
N VAL A 448 -25.89 22.19 -4.21
CA VAL A 448 -25.10 23.02 -3.30
C VAL A 448 -24.40 22.16 -2.26
N ALA A 449 -23.31 22.65 -1.69
CA ALA A 449 -22.57 21.96 -0.64
C ALA A 449 -22.67 22.66 0.72
N LEU A 450 -22.74 21.85 1.77
CA LEU A 450 -22.54 22.26 3.15
C LEU A 450 -21.29 21.56 3.70
N GLN A 451 -20.23 22.34 3.82
CA GLN A 451 -18.95 21.90 4.34
C GLN A 451 -18.80 22.34 5.80
N GLY A 452 -18.19 21.51 6.64
CA GLY A 452 -17.90 21.92 8.01
C GLY A 452 -17.02 20.95 8.77
N THR A 453 -16.50 21.36 9.92
CA THR A 453 -15.65 20.49 10.74
C THR A 453 -16.41 19.33 11.38
N ALA A 454 -15.68 18.28 11.78
CA ALA A 454 -16.25 17.24 12.61
C ALA A 454 -16.88 17.85 13.88
N GLY A 455 -18.19 17.65 14.07
CA GLY A 455 -18.94 18.26 15.16
C GLY A 455 -19.42 19.70 14.91
N SER A 456 -19.46 20.18 13.67
CA SER A 456 -19.97 21.51 13.28
C SER A 456 -21.51 21.61 13.13
N ALA A 457 -22.25 20.63 13.68
CA ALA A 457 -23.72 20.55 13.63
C ALA A 457 -24.34 20.40 12.22
N LYS A 458 -23.62 19.80 11.26
CA LYS A 458 -24.11 19.53 9.89
C LYS A 458 -25.41 18.71 9.85
N SER A 459 -25.44 17.54 10.52
CA SER A 459 -26.64 16.68 10.52
C SER A 459 -27.83 17.35 11.21
N THR A 460 -27.59 18.19 12.23
CA THR A 460 -28.65 19.03 12.81
C THR A 460 -29.16 20.06 11.82
N SER A 461 -28.29 20.66 11.00
CA SER A 461 -28.70 21.59 9.94
C SER A 461 -29.55 20.88 8.87
N ALA A 462 -29.19 19.65 8.51
CA ALA A 462 -29.96 18.82 7.58
C ALA A 462 -31.38 18.56 8.09
N GLY A 463 -31.56 18.29 9.39
CA GLY A 463 -32.89 18.11 9.99
C GLY A 463 -33.77 19.37 9.92
N ILE A 464 -33.19 20.56 10.11
CA ILE A 464 -33.91 21.83 9.98
C ILE A 464 -34.29 22.10 8.52
N LEU A 465 -33.35 21.89 7.60
CA LEU A 465 -33.61 22.06 6.16
C LEU A 465 -34.70 21.11 5.67
N ARG A 466 -34.76 19.89 6.22
CA ARG A 466 -35.82 18.92 5.95
C ARG A 466 -37.19 19.46 6.33
N GLU A 467 -37.36 19.93 7.57
CA GLU A 467 -38.64 20.45 8.06
C GLU A 467 -39.17 21.57 7.17
N ILE A 468 -38.31 22.55 6.88
CA ILE A 468 -38.68 23.68 6.04
C ILE A 468 -38.98 23.21 4.62
N ALA A 469 -38.20 22.30 4.03
CA ALA A 469 -38.48 21.80 2.68
C ALA A 469 -39.83 21.06 2.59
N GLU A 470 -40.18 20.27 3.61
CA GLU A 470 -41.47 19.58 3.69
C GLU A 470 -42.65 20.55 3.81
N ASP A 471 -42.52 21.62 4.61
CA ASP A 471 -43.53 22.67 4.73
C ASP A 471 -43.80 23.38 3.39
N TYR A 472 -42.78 23.46 2.53
CA TYR A 472 -42.86 24.02 1.18
C TYR A 472 -43.18 22.96 0.11
N GLY A 473 -43.61 21.76 0.51
CA GLY A 473 -44.16 20.73 -0.36
C GLY A 473 -43.13 19.82 -1.05
N PHE A 474 -41.86 19.91 -0.68
CA PHE A 474 -40.83 19.00 -1.16
C PHE A 474 -40.87 17.67 -0.41
N GLN A 475 -40.55 16.58 -1.12
CA GLN A 475 -40.13 15.36 -0.46
C GLN A 475 -38.67 15.51 -0.01
N VAL A 476 -38.29 14.98 1.14
CA VAL A 476 -36.89 14.99 1.59
C VAL A 476 -36.35 13.58 1.69
N LYS A 477 -35.14 13.36 1.18
CA LYS A 477 -34.48 12.07 1.19
C LYS A 477 -33.02 12.18 1.56
N GLY A 478 -32.66 11.59 2.70
CA GLY A 478 -31.28 11.42 3.13
C GLY A 478 -30.61 10.26 2.41
N LEU A 479 -29.37 10.47 1.98
CA LEU A 479 -28.51 9.47 1.38
C LEU A 479 -27.17 9.49 2.10
N ALA A 480 -26.54 8.33 2.25
CA ALA A 480 -25.17 8.26 2.75
C ALA A 480 -24.41 7.05 2.17
N PRO A 481 -23.09 7.15 1.93
CA PRO A 481 -22.29 6.01 1.45
C PRO A 481 -22.15 4.88 2.48
N THR A 482 -22.24 5.17 3.77
CA THR A 482 -22.08 4.19 4.85
C THR A 482 -23.33 4.03 5.72
N GLY A 483 -23.54 2.84 6.29
CA GLY A 483 -24.66 2.59 7.20
C GLY A 483 -24.63 3.49 8.44
N LYS A 484 -23.44 3.76 8.99
CA LYS A 484 -23.30 4.66 10.16
C LYS A 484 -23.71 6.10 9.86
N ALA A 485 -23.32 6.63 8.70
CA ALA A 485 -23.71 7.98 8.29
C ALA A 485 -25.22 8.06 7.99
N ARG A 486 -25.79 7.02 7.35
CA ARG A 486 -27.24 6.88 7.19
C ARG A 486 -27.97 6.94 8.53
N ASP A 487 -27.51 6.16 9.51
CA ASP A 487 -28.15 6.09 10.83
C ASP A 487 -28.07 7.42 11.57
N ALA A 488 -26.91 8.09 11.51
CA ALA A 488 -26.74 9.42 12.08
C ALA A 488 -27.68 10.47 11.47
N LEU A 489 -27.94 10.41 10.16
CA LEU A 489 -28.87 11.30 9.46
C LEU A 489 -30.33 10.97 9.82
N HIS A 490 -30.67 9.67 9.91
CA HIS A 490 -31.97 9.20 10.35
C HIS A 490 -32.32 9.61 11.79
N GLU A 491 -31.35 9.53 12.72
CA GLU A 491 -31.51 10.02 14.11
C GLU A 491 -31.79 11.53 14.20
N LYS A 492 -31.53 12.30 13.13
CA LYS A 492 -31.87 13.73 13.03
C LYS A 492 -33.20 13.98 12.32
N GLY A 493 -34.01 12.94 12.14
CA GLY A 493 -35.36 13.03 11.58
C GLY A 493 -35.41 13.05 10.06
N VAL A 494 -34.28 12.86 9.36
CA VAL A 494 -34.25 12.83 7.89
C VAL A 494 -34.44 11.38 7.42
N PRO A 495 -35.50 11.05 6.66
CA PRO A 495 -35.69 9.70 6.11
C PRO A 495 -34.52 9.30 5.22
N SER A 496 -33.74 8.31 5.64
CA SER A 496 -32.41 8.04 5.05
C SER A 496 -32.22 6.61 4.57
N GLU A 497 -31.57 6.43 3.42
CA GLU A 497 -31.08 5.13 2.94
C GLU A 497 -29.60 5.22 2.50
N THR A 498 -28.97 4.08 2.22
CA THR A 498 -27.62 4.12 1.65
C THR A 498 -27.67 4.56 0.19
N LEU A 499 -26.66 5.31 -0.26
CA LEU A 499 -26.54 5.76 -1.65
C LEU A 499 -26.64 4.58 -2.62
N GLN A 500 -26.00 3.45 -2.30
CA GLN A 500 -26.07 2.24 -3.11
C GLN A 500 -27.49 1.69 -3.24
N MET A 501 -28.27 1.66 -2.15
CA MET A 501 -29.66 1.19 -2.17
C MET A 501 -30.53 2.10 -3.04
N HIS A 502 -30.31 3.41 -2.94
CA HIS A 502 -30.98 4.39 -3.79
C HIS A 502 -30.70 4.12 -5.28
N LEU A 503 -29.43 3.98 -5.65
CA LEU A 503 -29.04 3.71 -7.04
C LEU A 503 -29.62 2.41 -7.59
N ILE A 504 -29.79 1.38 -6.75
CA ILE A 504 -30.43 0.12 -7.16
C ILE A 504 -31.93 0.34 -7.39
N ARG A 505 -32.62 1.03 -6.49
CA ARG A 505 -34.07 1.29 -6.55
C ARG A 505 -34.46 2.26 -7.68
N SER A 506 -33.57 3.16 -8.05
CA SER A 506 -33.82 4.13 -9.12
C SER A 506 -33.61 3.54 -10.52
N ARG A 507 -33.03 2.33 -10.66
CA ARG A 507 -32.89 1.66 -11.96
C ARG A 507 -34.25 1.23 -12.50
N GLY A 508 -34.60 1.72 -13.70
CA GLY A 508 -35.80 1.28 -14.42
C GLY A 508 -37.12 1.86 -13.90
N ASN A 509 -37.08 2.82 -12.96
CA ASN A 509 -38.28 3.52 -12.51
C ASN A 509 -38.51 4.79 -13.34
N GLU A 510 -39.61 4.83 -14.07
CA GLU A 510 -40.09 6.06 -14.72
C GLU A 510 -40.62 7.04 -13.66
N ARG A 511 -40.23 8.31 -13.76
CA ARG A 511 -40.45 9.33 -12.72
C ARG A 511 -41.78 10.08 -12.89
N THR A 512 -42.70 9.52 -13.67
CA THR A 512 -44.02 10.11 -13.92
C THR A 512 -44.79 10.31 -12.62
N GLY A 513 -45.04 11.58 -12.26
CA GLY A 513 -45.85 11.96 -11.10
C GLY A 513 -45.11 12.09 -9.76
N GLN A 514 -43.77 12.03 -9.72
CA GLN A 514 -43.01 12.26 -8.48
C GLN A 514 -43.00 13.74 -8.06
N LYS A 515 -43.13 13.98 -6.74
CA LYS A 515 -42.94 15.30 -6.14
C LYS A 515 -41.48 15.76 -6.26
N ASN A 516 -41.28 17.07 -6.33
CA ASN A 516 -39.93 17.66 -6.25
C ASN A 516 -39.27 17.20 -4.95
N THR A 517 -38.01 16.79 -5.02
CA THR A 517 -37.29 16.18 -3.89
C THR A 517 -36.05 16.99 -3.53
N LEU A 518 -35.84 17.23 -2.23
CA LEU A 518 -34.55 17.62 -1.66
C LEU A 518 -33.79 16.35 -1.25
N TYR A 519 -32.71 16.07 -1.96
CA TYR A 519 -31.77 15.02 -1.59
C TYR A 519 -30.68 15.60 -0.69
N ILE A 520 -30.40 14.95 0.44
CA ILE A 520 -29.31 15.31 1.34
C ILE A 520 -28.31 14.16 1.35
N LEU A 521 -27.16 14.33 0.69
CA LEU A 521 -26.10 13.31 0.68
C LEU A 521 -25.07 13.62 1.76
N ASP A 522 -25.13 12.90 2.88
CA ASP A 522 -24.16 13.02 3.98
C ASP A 522 -22.89 12.19 3.73
N GLU A 523 -21.76 12.68 4.25
CA GLU A 523 -20.42 12.19 3.94
C GLU A 523 -20.16 12.07 2.42
N ALA A 524 -20.52 13.12 1.66
CA ALA A 524 -20.39 13.15 0.21
C ALA A 524 -18.95 12.95 -0.30
N SER A 525 -17.94 13.21 0.53
CA SER A 525 -16.52 12.90 0.26
C SER A 525 -16.22 11.40 0.14
N LEU A 526 -17.14 10.54 0.60
CA LEU A 526 -17.07 9.09 0.48
C LEU A 526 -17.78 8.54 -0.77
N ALA A 527 -18.45 9.38 -1.57
CA ALA A 527 -19.07 8.94 -2.81
C ALA A 527 -18.06 8.92 -3.96
N SER A 528 -18.04 7.82 -4.73
CA SER A 528 -17.17 7.70 -5.90
C SER A 528 -17.66 8.52 -7.09
N THR A 529 -16.79 8.78 -8.07
CA THR A 529 -17.18 9.46 -9.32
C THR A 529 -18.32 8.72 -10.01
N LYS A 530 -18.27 7.38 -10.05
CA LYS A 530 -19.32 6.55 -10.66
C LYS A 530 -20.64 6.64 -9.90
N GLN A 531 -20.59 6.60 -8.56
CA GLN A 531 -21.79 6.75 -7.72
C GLN A 531 -22.40 8.15 -7.85
N MET A 532 -21.58 9.20 -7.86
CA MET A 532 -22.04 10.57 -8.03
C MET A 532 -22.69 10.77 -9.39
N ARG A 533 -22.05 10.31 -10.48
CA ARG A 533 -22.62 10.34 -11.83
C ARG A 533 -23.97 9.63 -11.88
N ALA A 534 -24.02 8.38 -11.40
CA ALA A 534 -25.25 7.60 -11.39
C ALA A 534 -26.35 8.26 -10.54
N PHE A 535 -25.99 8.92 -9.44
CA PHE A 535 -26.93 9.66 -8.61
C PHE A 535 -27.48 10.89 -9.33
N LEU A 536 -26.63 11.71 -9.97
CA LEU A 536 -27.06 12.88 -10.72
C LEU A 536 -28.01 12.51 -11.89
N ASP A 537 -27.86 11.33 -12.48
CA ASP A 537 -28.79 10.82 -13.50
C ASP A 537 -30.18 10.50 -12.96
N THR A 538 -30.30 10.24 -11.65
CA THR A 538 -31.60 10.02 -11.01
C THR A 538 -32.35 11.32 -10.72
N LEU A 539 -31.71 12.49 -10.86
CA LEU A 539 -32.28 13.78 -10.48
C LEU A 539 -33.26 14.35 -11.50
N GLY A 540 -34.24 15.09 -10.99
CA GLY A 540 -35.30 15.72 -11.76
C GLY A 540 -34.94 17.16 -12.08
N PRO A 541 -35.61 17.79 -13.05
CA PRO A 541 -35.30 19.18 -13.39
C PRO A 541 -35.58 20.17 -12.26
N LYS A 542 -36.41 19.80 -11.28
CA LYS A 542 -36.80 20.64 -10.13
C LYS A 542 -36.31 20.11 -8.78
N ASP A 543 -35.52 19.05 -8.79
CA ASP A 543 -34.96 18.49 -7.55
C ASP A 543 -33.80 19.36 -7.05
N HIS A 544 -33.62 19.35 -5.74
CA HIS A 544 -32.51 20.02 -5.05
C HIS A 544 -31.60 18.97 -4.42
N VAL A 545 -30.30 19.26 -4.37
CA VAL A 545 -29.29 18.40 -3.76
C VAL A 545 -28.41 19.20 -2.82
N LEU A 546 -28.34 18.75 -1.58
CA LEU A 546 -27.39 19.21 -0.58
C LEU A 546 -26.31 18.15 -0.38
N LEU A 547 -25.10 18.44 -0.84
CA LEU A 547 -23.92 17.62 -0.56
C LEU A 547 -23.32 18.05 0.79
N VAL A 548 -23.30 17.15 1.77
CA VAL A 548 -22.79 17.42 3.10
C VAL A 548 -21.46 16.69 3.27
N GLY A 549 -20.42 17.42 3.69
CA GLY A 549 -19.09 16.85 3.85
C GLY A 549 -18.23 17.59 4.86
N ASP A 550 -17.09 16.98 5.17
CA ASP A 550 -16.12 17.56 6.08
C ASP A 550 -15.13 18.49 5.36
N ASP A 551 -14.72 19.53 6.08
CA ASP A 551 -13.73 20.51 5.63
C ASP A 551 -12.30 20.05 5.93
N ASP A 552 -11.61 19.48 4.93
CA ASP A 552 -10.16 19.28 5.01
C ASP A 552 -9.43 20.57 4.58
N PRO A 553 -8.85 21.34 5.52
CA PRO A 553 -8.18 22.60 5.19
C PRO A 553 -6.86 22.39 4.46
N ASN A 554 -6.46 21.14 4.21
CA ASN A 554 -5.34 20.83 3.36
C ASN A 554 -5.83 19.99 2.17
N PRO A 555 -6.09 20.60 1.00
CA PRO A 555 -6.55 19.90 -0.20
C PRO A 555 -5.55 18.83 -0.72
N ARG A 556 -4.40 18.68 -0.04
CA ARG A 556 -3.29 17.79 -0.37
C ARG A 556 -2.95 16.78 0.75
N LYS A 557 -3.66 16.76 1.88
CA LYS A 557 -3.51 15.72 2.92
C LYS A 557 -4.79 14.89 3.01
N VAL A 558 -4.78 13.71 2.42
CA VAL A 558 -5.81 12.69 2.69
C VAL A 558 -5.68 12.22 4.15
N ARG A 559 -6.44 12.81 5.07
CA ARG A 559 -6.49 12.33 6.48
C ARG A 559 -7.89 12.05 7.01
N GLN A 560 -8.92 12.31 6.22
CA GLN A 560 -10.23 11.70 6.44
C GLN A 560 -10.46 10.56 5.45
N HIS A 561 -11.30 9.62 5.86
CA HIS A 561 -11.71 8.49 5.03
C HIS A 561 -12.22 9.05 3.70
N THR A 562 -11.50 8.76 2.62
CA THR A 562 -11.96 9.00 1.25
C THR A 562 -12.71 7.75 0.79
N SER A 563 -13.55 7.89 -0.24
CA SER A 563 -14.21 6.76 -0.88
C SER A 563 -13.21 5.61 -1.13
N ILE A 564 -13.64 4.36 -0.91
CA ILE A 564 -12.87 3.17 -1.28
C ILE A 564 -12.82 3.01 -2.82
N GLU A 565 -13.83 3.55 -3.50
CA GLU A 565 -13.94 3.63 -4.96
C GLU A 565 -13.39 4.97 -5.50
N ALA A 566 -12.97 4.97 -6.77
CA ALA A 566 -12.25 6.08 -7.39
C ALA A 566 -12.97 7.45 -7.36
N GLY A 567 -12.18 8.51 -7.13
CA GLY A 567 -12.59 9.91 -7.31
C GLY A 567 -12.71 10.71 -6.02
N ARG A 568 -12.70 12.05 -6.15
CA ARG A 568 -12.87 13.00 -5.04
C ARG A 568 -13.89 14.09 -5.41
N MET A 569 -15.00 13.67 -6.01
CA MET A 569 -15.98 14.57 -6.63
C MET A 569 -16.47 15.68 -5.71
N PHE A 570 -16.64 15.43 -4.41
CA PHE A 570 -17.04 16.49 -3.47
C PHE A 570 -16.06 17.67 -3.46
N GLN A 571 -14.75 17.42 -3.57
CA GLN A 571 -13.73 18.47 -3.65
C GLN A 571 -13.67 19.07 -5.07
N GLU A 572 -13.68 18.23 -6.10
CA GLU A 572 -13.56 18.67 -7.49
C GLU A 572 -14.73 19.55 -7.94
N LEU A 573 -15.94 19.29 -7.45
CA LEU A 573 -17.09 20.14 -7.72
C LEU A 573 -16.95 21.54 -7.10
N GLN A 574 -16.39 21.63 -5.89
CA GLN A 574 -16.10 22.91 -5.25
C GLN A 574 -15.02 23.69 -6.01
N GLU A 575 -13.93 23.01 -6.39
CA GLU A 575 -12.87 23.58 -7.24
C GLU A 575 -13.42 24.04 -8.59
N ALA A 576 -14.46 23.37 -9.11
CA ALA A 576 -15.15 23.73 -10.34
C ALA A 576 -16.20 24.84 -10.20
N GLY A 577 -16.41 25.38 -8.99
CA GLY A 577 -17.29 26.53 -8.72
C GLY A 577 -18.66 26.19 -8.12
N MET A 578 -18.89 24.98 -7.61
CA MET A 578 -20.13 24.64 -6.90
C MET A 578 -20.30 25.52 -5.65
N ASN A 579 -21.49 26.11 -5.49
CA ASN A 579 -21.80 26.96 -4.34
C ASN A 579 -21.69 26.16 -3.03
N THR A 580 -20.84 26.63 -2.12
CA THR A 580 -20.45 25.90 -0.91
C THR A 580 -20.53 26.79 0.31
N ALA A 581 -21.34 26.38 1.28
CA ALA A 581 -21.46 27.04 2.58
C ALA A 581 -20.55 26.37 3.62
N HIS A 582 -19.85 27.17 4.44
CA HIS A 582 -18.86 26.69 5.40
C HIS A 582 -19.27 26.88 6.87
N LEU A 583 -19.33 25.79 7.64
CA LEU A 583 -19.54 25.75 9.08
C LEU A 583 -18.21 25.56 9.83
N ASN A 584 -17.58 26.69 10.20
CA ASN A 584 -16.23 26.71 10.76
C ASN A 584 -16.16 26.50 12.28
N ARG A 585 -17.29 26.51 12.99
CA ARG A 585 -17.34 26.38 14.46
C ARG A 585 -17.58 24.93 14.89
N ILE A 586 -16.74 24.43 15.80
CA ILE A 586 -16.86 23.08 16.40
C ILE A 586 -17.75 23.16 17.65
N TYR A 587 -18.88 22.44 17.65
CA TYR A 587 -19.84 22.39 18.76
C TYR A 587 -19.72 21.14 19.64
N ARG A 588 -19.14 20.04 19.12
CA ARG A 588 -19.02 18.77 19.85
C ARG A 588 -18.15 18.89 21.10
N GLN A 589 -16.99 19.55 21.00
CA GLN A 589 -16.11 19.81 22.14
C GLN A 589 -16.65 21.02 22.90
N LYS A 590 -17.22 20.80 24.09
CA LYS A 590 -17.67 21.89 24.99
C LYS A 590 -16.46 22.62 25.61
N ASP A 591 -15.43 21.87 25.97
CA ASP A 591 -14.18 22.34 26.54
C ASP A 591 -13.36 23.18 25.53
N PRO A 592 -13.10 24.47 25.80
CA PRO A 592 -12.32 25.35 24.92
C PRO A 592 -10.88 24.88 24.69
N GLU A 593 -10.25 24.25 25.68
CA GLU A 593 -8.85 23.83 25.58
C GLU A 593 -8.70 22.61 24.66
N LEU A 594 -9.63 21.66 24.76
CA LEU A 594 -9.71 20.54 23.83
C LEU A 594 -10.10 20.98 22.42
N ARG A 595 -10.94 22.01 22.30
CA ARG A 595 -11.28 22.59 21.00
C ARG A 595 -10.03 23.12 20.30
N GLN A 596 -9.13 23.80 21.02
CA GLN A 596 -7.86 24.28 20.47
C GLN A 596 -6.96 23.12 20.01
N VAL A 597 -6.86 22.05 20.80
CA VAL A 597 -6.10 20.84 20.41
C VAL A 597 -6.60 20.27 19.09
N VAL A 598 -7.93 20.15 18.92
CA VAL A 598 -8.54 19.63 17.69
C VAL A 598 -8.23 20.54 16.50
N LEU A 599 -8.25 21.87 16.68
CA LEU A 599 -7.88 22.83 15.63
C LEU A 599 -6.40 22.69 15.23
N GLU A 600 -5.49 22.49 16.18
CA GLU A 600 -4.06 22.29 15.88
C GLU A 600 -3.79 20.99 15.10
N PHE A 601 -4.44 19.88 15.49
CA PHE A 601 -4.36 18.64 14.72
C PHE A 601 -4.88 18.82 13.30
N ARG A 602 -5.99 19.54 13.17
CA ARG A 602 -6.63 19.84 11.89
C ARG A 602 -5.72 20.64 10.96
N HIS A 603 -5.02 21.66 11.46
CA HIS A 603 -4.04 22.42 10.67
C HIS A 603 -2.74 21.65 10.42
N GLY A 604 -2.65 20.38 10.85
CA GLY A 604 -1.48 19.54 10.68
C GLY A 604 -0.30 19.92 11.57
N ARG A 605 -0.52 20.77 12.59
CA ARG A 605 0.45 21.18 13.60
C ARG A 605 0.46 20.15 14.74
N THR A 606 0.75 18.89 14.37
CA THR A 606 0.65 17.72 15.26
C THR A 606 1.52 17.88 16.52
N GLU A 607 2.73 18.42 16.39
CA GLU A 607 3.62 18.65 17.53
C GLU A 607 3.02 19.65 18.52
N GLN A 608 2.46 20.76 18.02
CA GLN A 608 1.77 21.76 18.84
C GLN A 608 0.55 21.17 19.55
N ALA A 609 -0.25 20.35 18.84
CA ALA A 609 -1.41 19.69 19.43
C ALA A 609 -1.02 18.71 20.56
N LEU A 610 0.05 17.93 20.36
CA LEU A 610 0.57 17.03 21.39
C LEU A 610 1.12 17.80 22.61
N LYS A 611 1.79 18.93 22.37
CA LYS A 611 2.27 19.81 23.44
C LYS A 611 1.11 20.35 24.29
N LEU A 612 0.03 20.80 23.65
CA LEU A 612 -1.18 21.26 24.35
C LEU A 612 -1.81 20.14 25.20
N LEU A 613 -1.97 18.94 24.65
CA LEU A 613 -2.49 17.79 25.39
C LEU A 613 -1.60 17.41 26.59
N SER A 614 -0.28 17.49 26.43
CA SER A 614 0.67 17.23 27.51
C SER A 614 0.57 18.28 28.62
N GLN A 615 0.46 19.56 28.27
CA GLN A 615 0.28 20.66 29.24
C GLN A 615 -1.01 20.51 30.05
N GLN A 616 -2.07 20.02 29.39
CA GLN A 616 -3.35 19.73 30.03
C GLN A 616 -3.37 18.40 30.82
N ARG A 617 -2.22 17.70 30.94
CA ARG A 617 -2.09 16.38 31.59
C ARG A 617 -3.04 15.31 31.04
N ARG A 618 -3.37 15.39 29.74
CA ARG A 618 -4.28 14.44 29.07
C ARG A 618 -3.56 13.30 28.36
N ILE A 619 -2.23 13.34 28.30
CA ILE A 619 -1.39 12.26 27.76
C ILE A 619 -0.88 11.42 28.93
N HIS A 620 -1.24 10.14 28.93
CA HIS A 620 -0.72 9.14 29.86
C HIS A 620 0.14 8.14 29.08
N GLU A 621 1.43 8.09 29.41
CA GLU A 621 2.37 7.16 28.77
C GLU A 621 2.51 5.90 29.62
N PHE A 622 2.37 4.74 28.98
CA PHE A 622 2.55 3.42 29.60
C PHE A 622 3.57 2.65 28.78
N ALA A 623 4.65 2.20 29.42
CA ALA A 623 5.73 1.47 28.75
C ALA A 623 5.28 0.06 28.32
N ASN A 624 4.39 -0.58 29.09
CA ASN A 624 3.90 -1.92 28.86
C ASN A 624 2.52 -1.91 28.17
N ALA A 625 2.35 -2.72 27.12
CA ALA A 625 1.08 -2.85 26.40
C ALA A 625 -0.06 -3.38 27.28
N ARG A 626 0.23 -4.33 28.19
CA ARG A 626 -0.77 -4.93 29.09
C ARG A 626 -1.28 -3.91 30.11
N GLU A 627 -0.39 -3.12 30.70
CA GLU A 627 -0.75 -2.03 31.60
C GLU A 627 -1.55 -0.95 30.89
N ARG A 628 -1.17 -0.61 29.65
CA ARG A 628 -1.94 0.33 28.82
C ARG A 628 -3.35 -0.17 28.56
N TYR A 629 -3.52 -1.46 28.21
CA TYR A 629 -4.85 -2.03 27.98
C TYR A 629 -5.69 -2.09 29.26
N ALA A 630 -5.07 -2.44 30.40
CA ALA A 630 -5.74 -2.40 31.69
C ALA A 630 -6.19 -0.97 32.06
N ALA A 631 -5.33 0.03 31.84
CA ALA A 631 -5.66 1.44 32.08
C ALA A 631 -6.79 1.93 31.16
N ILE A 632 -6.78 1.55 29.88
CA ILE A 632 -7.89 1.85 28.94
C ILE A 632 -9.18 1.20 29.42
N ALA A 633 -9.14 -0.07 29.83
CA ALA A 633 -10.31 -0.79 30.33
C ALA A 633 -10.88 -0.14 31.59
N ASN A 634 -10.02 0.19 32.56
CA ASN A 634 -10.44 0.87 33.79
C ASN A 634 -11.03 2.26 33.50
N ALA A 635 -10.38 3.06 32.64
CA ALA A 635 -10.89 4.37 32.25
C ALA A 635 -12.25 4.29 31.52
N TYR A 636 -12.45 3.23 30.71
CA TYR A 636 -13.74 2.95 30.08
C TYR A 636 -14.80 2.57 31.11
N LEU A 637 -14.46 1.71 32.08
CA LEU A 637 -15.39 1.30 33.14
C LEU A 637 -15.78 2.45 34.08
N GLU A 638 -14.88 3.42 34.32
CA GLU A 638 -15.17 4.62 35.11
C GLU A 638 -16.11 5.60 34.38
N ARG A 639 -16.15 5.57 33.05
CA ARG A 639 -16.98 6.45 32.19
C ARG A 639 -17.41 5.70 30.90
N PRO A 640 -18.37 4.75 31.01
CA PRO A 640 -18.73 3.82 29.93
C PRO A 640 -19.41 4.45 28.71
#